data_AF-A0A2W5L6F4-F1
#
_entry.id   AF-A0A2W5L6F4-F1
#
_cell.length_a   1.000
_cell.length_b   1.000
_cell.length_c   1.000
_cell.angle_alpha   90.00
_cell.angle_beta   90.00
_cell.angle_gamma   90.00
#
_symmetry.space_group_name_H-M   'P 1'
#
loop_
_entity.id
_entity.type
_entity.pdbx_description
1 polymer ?
#
loop_
_entity_poly.entity_id
_entity_poly.type
_entity_poly.pdbx_seq_one_letter_code
_entity_poly.pdbx_strand_id
1 'polypeptide(L)'
;MPMPTGNFDTAETRRSNGIAYHGAVAAYQAGATGQGILAAVIDDGIDLNSPEFAGRISPLSADVAGTRSIAAEGRHGTNVAQVLLGAKNDSGTFGIAYDAGLLVLRADRPGSCAAEDPGNDDRACRFPEGAIAAGLDRAVSAGARVVNISLGGGDPPGASVRTAVARAAAAGVIVVVSAGNDGETATGGDPDRFSQGLSDAGAGLVVIVGAATEAGVNADFSNRAGSYASAYLMALGERLCCVYEDGAFRDETRPDGTFVYPLSGTSFAAPQVAGAVALLAQAFPNMTGQQIVQLLYQSARDAGASGPDAVYGRGILDIARAFQPMGATTLTGTATAVRLDTALGLLGGPMGDAVSGGATTGLVTDGFGRAFNVDFGQSLMPRRPDFKLSGAIGGLVRQQSASSSSMALSLVTAPGSGGGEDALSGLSFHDAARARTLAASVVTRLGAQTRVGFAAGRSTGGLLAGERGEPGQGMLIGDAADEGIGFAATPSLGMMLRRDLGGRHAVTLTAEHGGVSGGRWQDDPLRAARSGRDSRYDRLGLAWDGGIAGGGRFGAVRLAVGGAWLRESDSLLGARLGPLFGAGGATSFVGDAGILWNPGDGWSAGAAWRGVWTRPDRTGLIAGGALRSDAFSVDIARAGLFRPRDRAALRFAQPLRVARGGIDLILPVAHDYASGRTDFAPRSYHLAPTGRERVVEASYMVALLGGNLVANMWWRQDPGHIAALPDDRGAAFRFTLGF
;
A
#
# COMPACT_ATOMS: atom_id res chain seq x y z
N MET A 1 -19.31 7.89 5.00
CA MET A 1 -19.77 9.29 5.19
C MET A 1 -19.03 10.19 4.22
N PRO A 2 -19.65 11.27 3.70
CA PRO A 2 -18.90 12.31 3.01
C PRO A 2 -17.88 12.93 3.97
N MET A 3 -16.62 13.05 3.55
CA MET A 3 -15.54 13.66 4.34
C MET A 3 -15.90 15.14 4.59
N PRO A 4 -15.92 15.63 5.85
CA PRO A 4 -16.10 17.05 6.09
C PRO A 4 -14.96 17.84 5.45
N THR A 5 -15.30 18.76 4.55
CA THR A 5 -14.35 19.68 3.90
C THR A 5 -13.98 20.86 4.79
N GLY A 6 -14.11 20.71 6.12
CA GLY A 6 -13.88 21.79 7.08
C GLY A 6 -12.40 22.05 7.29
N ASN A 7 -12.00 23.33 7.21
CA ASN A 7 -10.71 23.75 7.75
C ASN A 7 -10.79 23.69 9.29
N PHE A 8 -10.11 22.72 9.90
CA PHE A 8 -10.04 22.60 11.37
C PHE A 8 -8.92 23.42 11.99
N ASP A 9 -8.11 24.17 11.21
CA ASP A 9 -7.19 25.18 11.75
C ASP A 9 -7.93 26.51 11.98
N THR A 10 -8.71 26.54 13.07
CA THR A 10 -9.43 27.73 13.53
C THR A 10 -8.84 28.25 14.83
N ALA A 11 -9.13 29.51 15.18
CA ALA A 11 -8.70 30.08 16.46
C ALA A 11 -9.25 29.28 17.65
N GLU A 12 -10.49 28.79 17.54
CA GLU A 12 -11.14 27.91 18.50
C GLU A 12 -10.39 26.59 18.67
N THR A 13 -10.09 25.89 17.58
CA THR A 13 -9.32 24.63 17.61
C THR A 13 -7.95 24.80 18.24
N ARG A 14 -7.26 25.91 17.94
CA ARG A 14 -5.94 26.20 18.52
C ARG A 14 -5.99 26.50 20.02
N ARG A 15 -7.13 26.96 20.55
CA ARG A 15 -7.35 27.12 22.00
C ARG A 15 -7.78 25.83 22.69
N SER A 16 -8.32 24.85 21.95
CA SER A 16 -8.72 23.55 22.50
C SER A 16 -7.53 22.58 22.53
N ASN A 17 -6.59 22.77 23.46
CA ASN A 17 -5.27 22.11 23.46
C ASN A 17 -5.34 20.56 23.36
N GLY A 18 -6.35 19.94 23.98
CA GLY A 18 -6.59 18.49 23.91
C GLY A 18 -6.83 17.96 22.48
N ILE A 19 -7.42 18.79 21.60
CA ILE A 19 -7.71 18.42 20.21
C ILE A 19 -6.42 18.18 19.43
N ALA A 20 -5.48 19.13 19.51
CA ALA A 20 -4.19 19.03 18.84
C ALA A 20 -3.31 17.96 19.49
N TYR A 21 -3.27 17.92 20.83
CA TYR A 21 -2.43 16.99 21.59
C TYR A 21 -2.77 15.51 21.32
N HIS A 22 -4.05 15.18 21.12
CA HIS A 22 -4.52 13.83 20.83
C HIS A 22 -4.74 13.56 19.32
N GLY A 23 -4.56 14.55 18.46
CA GLY A 23 -4.77 14.41 17.02
C GLY A 23 -6.24 14.19 16.61
N ALA A 24 -7.20 14.73 17.37
CA ALA A 24 -8.64 14.51 17.14
C ALA A 24 -9.13 15.05 15.78
N VAL A 25 -8.40 15.96 15.14
CA VAL A 25 -8.68 16.45 13.77
C VAL A 25 -8.76 15.29 12.76
N ALA A 26 -7.98 14.22 12.93
CA ALA A 26 -8.06 13.05 12.06
C ALA A 26 -9.44 12.38 12.10
N ALA A 27 -10.09 12.33 13.27
CA ALA A 27 -11.46 11.82 13.41
C ALA A 27 -12.47 12.74 12.72
N TYR A 28 -12.32 14.06 12.87
CA TYR A 28 -13.20 15.04 12.24
C TYR A 28 -13.10 14.99 10.71
N GLN A 29 -11.90 14.84 10.17
CA GLN A 29 -11.68 14.65 8.73
C GLN A 29 -12.30 13.35 8.22
N ALA A 30 -12.39 12.32 9.06
CA ALA A 30 -13.09 11.07 8.76
C ALA A 30 -14.63 11.17 8.95
N GLY A 31 -15.15 12.32 9.40
CA GLY A 31 -16.58 12.54 9.60
C GLY A 31 -17.13 12.15 10.97
N ALA A 32 -16.27 11.78 11.92
CA ALA A 32 -16.68 11.51 13.30
C ALA A 32 -16.53 12.77 14.16
N THR A 33 -17.63 13.23 14.76
CA THR A 33 -17.74 14.43 15.61
C THR A 33 -18.41 14.17 16.96
N GLY A 34 -18.88 12.93 17.19
CA GLY A 34 -19.71 12.52 18.32
C GLY A 34 -21.21 12.48 17.99
N GLN A 35 -21.63 12.94 16.81
CA GLN A 35 -23.04 13.06 16.45
C GLN A 35 -23.80 11.74 16.60
N GLY A 36 -24.95 11.79 17.28
CA GLY A 36 -25.82 10.64 17.52
C GLY A 36 -25.35 9.72 18.65
N ILE A 37 -24.22 10.02 19.30
CA ILE A 37 -23.74 9.29 20.46
C ILE A 37 -24.12 10.03 21.74
N LEU A 38 -24.75 9.33 22.67
CA LEU A 38 -25.06 9.84 24.01
C LEU A 38 -23.90 9.50 24.96
N ALA A 39 -23.30 10.52 25.55
CA ALA A 39 -22.26 10.42 26.57
C ALA A 39 -22.81 10.93 27.92
N ALA A 40 -22.61 10.15 28.98
CA ALA A 40 -23.07 10.51 30.32
C ALA A 40 -21.94 11.08 31.17
N VAL A 41 -22.28 12.06 32.01
CA VAL A 41 -21.37 12.66 32.99
C VAL A 41 -22.01 12.52 34.38
N ILE A 42 -21.35 11.75 35.26
CA ILE A 42 -21.73 11.63 36.67
C ILE A 42 -20.85 12.59 37.47
N ASP A 43 -21.42 13.72 37.88
CA ASP A 43 -20.70 14.84 38.51
C ASP A 43 -21.66 15.74 39.32
N ASP A 44 -21.26 16.98 39.64
CA ASP A 44 -22.00 17.96 40.47
C ASP A 44 -23.17 18.69 39.75
N GLY A 45 -23.41 18.37 38.47
CA GLY A 45 -24.47 18.93 37.65
C GLY A 45 -23.95 19.63 36.39
N ILE A 46 -24.77 20.51 35.82
CA ILE A 46 -24.40 21.31 34.64
C ILE A 46 -24.89 22.76 34.74
N ASP A 47 -24.15 23.71 34.18
CA ASP A 47 -24.68 25.04 33.86
C ASP A 47 -25.67 24.94 32.69
N LEU A 48 -26.96 25.08 32.99
CA LEU A 48 -28.05 25.01 32.03
C LEU A 48 -28.10 26.21 31.07
N ASN A 49 -27.44 27.32 31.42
CA ASN A 49 -27.43 28.53 30.60
C ASN A 49 -26.23 28.55 29.64
N SER A 50 -25.31 27.59 29.75
CA SER A 50 -24.14 27.53 28.89
C SER A 50 -24.55 27.33 27.42
N PRO A 51 -24.12 28.21 26.50
CA PRO A 51 -24.40 28.07 25.07
C PRO A 51 -23.74 26.82 24.47
N GLU A 52 -22.73 26.28 25.16
CA GLU A 52 -21.97 25.10 24.73
C GLU A 52 -22.86 23.86 24.62
N PHE A 53 -23.88 23.71 25.46
CA PHE A 53 -24.71 22.49 25.49
C PHE A 53 -26.09 22.68 24.87
N ALA A 54 -26.34 23.83 24.24
CA ALA A 54 -27.63 24.20 23.69
C ALA A 54 -28.19 23.12 22.75
N GLY A 55 -29.39 22.61 23.08
CA GLY A 55 -30.08 21.59 22.29
C GLY A 55 -29.49 20.17 22.36
N ARG A 56 -28.43 19.94 23.15
CA ARG A 56 -27.75 18.63 23.24
C ARG A 56 -27.86 17.96 24.62
N ILE A 57 -28.41 18.65 25.62
CA ILE A 57 -28.74 18.05 26.92
C ILE A 57 -29.94 17.10 26.75
N SER A 58 -29.73 15.83 27.09
CA SER A 58 -30.75 14.79 27.01
C SER A 58 -31.87 15.05 28.03
N PRO A 59 -33.15 14.90 27.64
CA PRO A 59 -34.28 14.99 28.57
C PRO A 59 -34.30 13.86 29.61
N LEU A 60 -33.44 12.84 29.46
CA LEU A 60 -33.30 11.73 30.41
C LEU A 60 -32.36 12.07 31.59
N SER A 61 -31.72 13.25 31.57
CA SER A 61 -30.85 13.76 32.63
C SER A 61 -31.61 13.92 33.95
N ALA A 62 -30.94 13.71 35.08
CA ALA A 62 -31.58 13.71 36.40
C ALA A 62 -30.60 14.05 37.55
N ASP A 63 -31.15 14.59 38.65
CA ASP A 63 -30.51 14.52 39.98
C ASP A 63 -30.68 13.10 40.53
N VAL A 64 -29.60 12.34 40.52
CA VAL A 64 -29.59 10.93 40.97
C VAL A 64 -29.28 10.80 42.46
N ALA A 65 -28.94 11.91 43.12
CA ALA A 65 -28.81 11.99 44.58
C ALA A 65 -30.10 12.47 45.28
N GLY A 66 -31.14 12.85 44.53
CA GLY A 66 -32.35 13.46 45.06
C GLY A 66 -33.44 13.72 44.02
N THR A 67 -34.02 14.92 44.07
CA THR A 67 -35.10 15.37 43.17
C THR A 67 -34.92 16.83 42.74
N ARG A 68 -33.71 17.38 42.87
CA ARG A 68 -33.38 18.75 42.46
C ARG A 68 -33.34 18.86 40.94
N SER A 69 -33.16 20.08 40.45
CA SER A 69 -32.77 20.28 39.06
C SER A 69 -31.36 19.72 38.81
N ILE A 70 -31.05 19.44 37.55
CA ILE A 70 -29.71 19.07 37.09
C ILE A 70 -28.73 20.26 37.07
N ALA A 71 -29.18 21.46 37.43
CA ALA A 71 -28.34 22.64 37.48
C ALA A 71 -27.22 22.44 38.52
N ALA A 72 -25.98 22.74 38.14
CA ALA A 72 -24.84 22.63 39.06
C ALA A 72 -24.93 23.68 40.18
N GLU A 73 -24.52 23.29 41.38
CA GLU A 73 -24.18 24.25 42.46
C GLU A 73 -22.71 24.69 42.35
N GLY A 74 -21.86 23.83 41.80
CA GLY A 74 -20.47 24.10 41.48
C GLY A 74 -20.23 24.31 40.00
N ARG A 75 -18.96 24.21 39.58
CA ARG A 75 -18.52 24.37 38.18
C ARG A 75 -17.82 23.15 37.61
N HIS A 76 -17.60 22.11 38.41
CA HIS A 76 -16.73 21.00 38.02
C HIS A 76 -17.34 20.19 36.88
N GLY A 77 -18.58 19.74 37.03
CA GLY A 77 -19.32 18.97 36.02
C GLY A 77 -19.50 19.72 34.71
N THR A 78 -19.73 21.04 34.76
CA THR A 78 -19.76 21.91 33.56
C THR A 78 -18.44 21.86 32.79
N ASN A 79 -17.31 21.99 33.48
CA ASN A 79 -15.99 21.95 32.85
C ASN A 79 -15.62 20.55 32.34
N VAL A 80 -16.00 19.50 33.06
CA VAL A 80 -15.87 18.10 32.61
C VAL A 80 -16.66 17.87 31.32
N ALA A 81 -17.93 18.30 31.27
CA ALA A 81 -18.76 18.20 30.08
C ALA A 81 -18.22 19.04 28.91
N GLN A 82 -17.63 20.22 29.19
CA GLN A 82 -17.01 21.07 28.17
C GLN A 82 -15.84 20.37 27.48
N VAL A 83 -14.95 19.74 28.24
CA VAL A 83 -13.81 19.00 27.68
C VAL A 83 -14.27 17.78 26.86
N LEU A 84 -15.35 17.12 27.28
CA LEU A 84 -15.89 15.95 26.59
C LEU A 84 -16.56 16.35 25.26
N LEU A 85 -17.51 17.28 25.30
CA LEU A 85 -18.43 17.56 24.20
C LEU A 85 -18.87 19.04 24.06
N GLY A 86 -18.11 20.01 24.57
CA GLY A 86 -18.35 21.44 24.31
C GLY A 86 -18.56 21.72 22.82
N ALA A 87 -19.46 22.64 22.47
CA ALA A 87 -19.87 22.83 21.07
C ALA A 87 -18.75 23.47 20.28
N LYS A 88 -18.54 23.03 19.04
CA LYS A 88 -17.72 23.78 18.09
C LYS A 88 -18.57 24.93 17.53
N ASN A 89 -18.38 26.15 18.02
CA ASN A 89 -19.22 27.32 17.71
C ASN A 89 -18.42 28.59 17.37
N ASP A 90 -17.13 28.44 17.08
CA ASP A 90 -16.16 29.51 16.82
C ASP A 90 -15.94 30.48 18.01
N SER A 91 -16.44 30.14 19.20
CA SER A 91 -16.24 30.81 20.47
C SER A 91 -15.50 29.90 21.45
N GLY A 92 -14.77 30.50 22.40
CA GLY A 92 -14.19 29.73 23.50
C GLY A 92 -13.28 28.56 23.04
N THR A 93 -13.49 27.40 23.66
CA THR A 93 -12.93 26.08 23.31
C THR A 93 -14.07 25.09 23.09
N PHE A 94 -13.79 23.93 22.49
CA PHE A 94 -14.76 22.86 22.27
C PHE A 94 -14.21 21.50 22.69
N GLY A 95 -15.12 20.56 22.94
CA GLY A 95 -14.78 19.22 23.44
C GLY A 95 -14.36 18.24 22.34
N ILE A 96 -13.75 17.12 22.75
CA ILE A 96 -13.28 16.08 21.81
C ILE A 96 -14.42 15.58 20.90
N ALA A 97 -15.62 15.38 21.44
CA ALA A 97 -16.81 14.91 20.71
C ALA A 97 -17.90 16.00 20.67
N TYR A 98 -17.61 17.11 20.00
CA TYR A 98 -18.41 18.35 20.05
C TYR A 98 -19.87 18.25 19.55
N ASP A 99 -20.26 17.21 18.83
CA ASP A 99 -21.65 16.97 18.40
C ASP A 99 -22.36 15.87 19.22
N ALA A 100 -21.70 15.31 20.24
CA ALA A 100 -22.32 14.30 21.09
C ALA A 100 -23.48 14.87 21.93
N GLY A 101 -24.43 14.00 22.25
CA GLY A 101 -25.49 14.30 23.22
C GLY A 101 -24.99 14.12 24.64
N LEU A 102 -25.41 15.00 25.54
CA LEU A 102 -25.00 15.00 26.94
C LEU A 102 -26.11 14.44 27.84
N LEU A 103 -25.81 13.39 28.61
CA LEU A 103 -26.65 12.92 29.70
C LEU A 103 -26.06 13.37 31.04
N VAL A 104 -26.72 14.32 31.69
CA VAL A 104 -26.27 14.87 32.97
C VAL A 104 -26.86 14.06 34.12
N LEU A 105 -25.97 13.50 34.95
CA LEU A 105 -26.33 12.68 36.10
C LEU A 105 -25.74 13.33 37.34
N ARG A 106 -26.50 14.29 37.89
CA ARG A 106 -26.08 15.07 39.04
C ARG A 106 -26.09 14.18 40.30
N ALA A 107 -24.93 13.92 40.88
CA ALA A 107 -24.74 12.92 41.93
C ALA A 107 -24.18 13.49 43.25
N ASP A 108 -23.95 14.80 43.33
CA ASP A 108 -23.52 15.47 44.55
C ASP A 108 -24.59 15.38 45.65
N ARG A 109 -24.16 15.24 46.90
CA ARG A 109 -25.04 15.41 48.05
C ARG A 109 -25.52 16.87 48.09
N PRO A 110 -26.82 17.14 48.30
CA PRO A 110 -27.37 18.49 48.43
C PRO A 110 -26.56 19.41 49.36
N GLY A 111 -26.10 20.54 48.82
CA GLY A 111 -25.35 21.57 49.54
C GLY A 111 -23.85 21.27 49.75
N SER A 112 -23.35 20.11 49.30
CA SER A 112 -21.95 19.73 49.52
C SER A 112 -20.97 20.34 48.53
N CYS A 113 -21.43 20.83 47.37
CA CYS A 113 -20.57 21.39 46.32
C CYS A 113 -20.84 22.89 46.06
N ALA A 114 -21.63 23.56 46.91
CA ALA A 114 -22.02 24.95 46.76
C ALA A 114 -20.97 25.98 47.21
N ALA A 115 -20.00 25.58 48.05
CA ALA A 115 -18.89 26.42 48.48
C ALA A 115 -17.69 25.58 48.89
N GLU A 116 -16.51 25.81 48.31
CA GLU A 116 -15.24 25.25 48.79
C GLU A 116 -14.91 25.88 50.16
N ASP A 117 -15.06 25.12 51.25
CA ASP A 117 -14.66 25.51 52.61
C ASP A 117 -13.60 24.52 53.12
N PRO A 118 -12.29 24.82 52.94
CA PRO A 118 -11.20 23.91 53.31
C PRO A 118 -11.12 23.58 54.81
N GLY A 119 -11.86 24.29 55.66
CA GLY A 119 -11.90 24.07 57.11
C GLY A 119 -13.13 23.31 57.60
N ASN A 120 -14.02 22.87 56.71
CA ASN A 120 -15.26 22.19 57.07
C ASN A 120 -15.51 20.94 56.21
N ASP A 121 -15.17 19.78 56.76
CA ASP A 121 -15.36 18.47 56.11
C ASP A 121 -16.83 18.20 55.71
N ASP A 122 -17.82 18.84 56.35
CA ASP A 122 -19.24 18.70 56.00
C ASP A 122 -19.64 19.51 54.75
N ARG A 123 -18.78 20.45 54.29
CA ARG A 123 -18.95 21.26 53.07
C ARG A 123 -18.03 20.84 51.92
N ALA A 124 -17.25 19.77 52.08
CA ALA A 124 -16.53 19.16 50.98
C ALA A 124 -17.52 18.50 50.00
N CYS A 125 -17.27 18.63 48.69
CA CYS A 125 -18.10 18.05 47.64
C CYS A 125 -18.14 16.52 47.76
N ARG A 126 -19.31 15.94 48.02
CA ARG A 126 -19.49 14.52 48.39
C ARG A 126 -20.48 13.85 47.45
N PHE A 127 -20.15 12.64 47.04
CA PHE A 127 -20.95 11.85 46.10
C PHE A 127 -21.40 10.54 46.76
N PRO A 128 -22.68 10.42 47.19
CA PRO A 128 -23.17 9.19 47.80
C PRO A 128 -23.07 8.01 46.83
N GLU A 129 -22.59 6.85 47.30
CA GLU A 129 -22.47 5.65 46.47
C GLU A 129 -23.77 5.23 45.79
N GLY A 130 -24.90 5.40 46.49
CA GLY A 130 -26.23 5.13 45.93
C GLY A 130 -26.56 6.02 44.73
N ALA A 131 -26.12 7.27 44.73
CA ALA A 131 -26.32 8.21 43.63
C ALA A 131 -25.45 7.84 42.43
N ILE A 132 -24.19 7.47 42.66
CA ILE A 132 -23.29 7.01 41.59
C ILE A 132 -23.84 5.73 40.94
N ALA A 133 -24.28 4.76 41.74
CA ALA A 133 -24.90 3.52 41.24
C ALA A 133 -26.19 3.80 40.44
N ALA A 134 -27.05 4.68 40.93
CA ALA A 134 -28.27 5.11 40.22
C ALA A 134 -27.95 5.85 38.91
N GLY A 135 -26.90 6.67 38.89
CA GLY A 135 -26.38 7.33 37.70
C GLY A 135 -25.94 6.32 36.63
N LEU A 136 -25.12 5.34 37.00
CA LEU A 136 -24.68 4.27 36.09
C LEU A 136 -25.88 3.52 35.49
N ASP A 137 -26.85 3.13 36.31
CA ASP A 137 -28.06 2.46 35.85
C ASP A 137 -28.89 3.32 34.90
N ARG A 138 -29.00 4.61 35.22
CA ARG A 138 -29.70 5.56 34.38
C ARG A 138 -29.00 5.71 33.03
N ALA A 139 -27.68 5.80 33.01
CA ALA A 139 -26.89 5.86 31.78
C ALA A 139 -27.12 4.63 30.89
N VAL A 140 -27.13 3.43 31.48
CA VAL A 140 -27.45 2.19 30.77
C VAL A 140 -28.86 2.25 30.18
N SER A 141 -29.87 2.60 30.99
CA SER A 141 -31.26 2.67 30.52
C SER A 141 -31.50 3.74 29.45
N ALA A 142 -30.70 4.81 29.47
CA ALA A 142 -30.74 5.89 28.49
C ALA A 142 -30.01 5.55 27.18
N GLY A 143 -29.27 4.43 27.13
CA GLY A 143 -28.50 4.03 25.97
C GLY A 143 -27.20 4.84 25.78
N ALA A 144 -26.63 5.37 26.86
CA ALA A 144 -25.33 6.03 26.79
C ALA A 144 -24.25 5.04 26.33
N ARG A 145 -23.38 5.45 25.41
CA ARG A 145 -22.25 4.61 24.94
C ARG A 145 -21.07 4.67 25.88
N VAL A 146 -20.92 5.80 26.58
CA VAL A 146 -19.82 6.06 27.50
C VAL A 146 -20.32 6.85 28.71
N VAL A 147 -19.77 6.55 29.89
CA VAL A 147 -20.00 7.27 31.14
C VAL A 147 -18.67 7.79 31.63
N ASN A 148 -18.56 9.11 31.79
CA ASN A 148 -17.43 9.74 32.45
C ASN A 148 -17.73 9.91 33.95
N ILE A 149 -16.83 9.43 34.79
CA ILE A 149 -16.86 9.57 36.25
C ILE A 149 -15.57 10.27 36.69
N SER A 150 -15.62 11.58 36.84
CA SER A 150 -14.50 12.40 37.31
C SER A 150 -14.48 12.50 38.84
N LEU A 151 -14.75 11.38 39.50
CA LEU A 151 -14.84 11.22 40.95
C LEU A 151 -13.74 10.27 41.43
N GLY A 152 -13.24 10.51 42.64
CA GLY A 152 -12.19 9.73 43.29
C GLY A 152 -12.49 9.46 44.77
N GLY A 153 -11.61 8.74 45.42
CA GLY A 153 -11.78 8.40 46.83
C GLY A 153 -10.79 7.36 47.35
N GLY A 154 -10.32 7.59 48.58
CA GLY A 154 -9.39 6.70 49.28
C GLY A 154 -9.98 5.35 49.69
N ASP A 155 -11.31 5.22 49.69
CA ASP A 155 -12.02 3.99 50.02
C ASP A 155 -12.46 3.22 48.75
N PRO A 156 -12.41 1.86 48.76
CA PRO A 156 -12.99 1.06 47.69
C PRO A 156 -14.50 1.31 47.55
N PRO A 157 -15.06 1.24 46.32
CA PRO A 157 -16.47 1.46 46.09
C PRO A 157 -17.28 0.32 46.72
N GLY A 158 -18.42 0.62 47.35
CA GLY A 158 -19.33 -0.36 47.92
C GLY A 158 -19.97 -1.31 46.90
N ALA A 159 -20.69 -2.31 47.40
CA ALA A 159 -21.26 -3.38 46.56
C ALA A 159 -22.26 -2.86 45.52
N SER A 160 -23.05 -1.84 45.86
CA SER A 160 -24.04 -1.22 44.96
C SER A 160 -23.38 -0.64 43.70
N VAL A 161 -22.31 0.13 43.86
CA VAL A 161 -21.57 0.74 42.75
C VAL A 161 -20.90 -0.33 41.89
N ARG A 162 -20.24 -1.32 42.51
CA ARG A 162 -19.63 -2.45 41.77
C ARG A 162 -20.66 -3.21 40.94
N THR A 163 -21.85 -3.48 41.49
CA THR A 163 -22.94 -4.14 40.75
C THR A 163 -23.49 -3.24 39.62
N ALA A 164 -23.56 -1.93 39.80
CA ALA A 164 -23.97 -1.00 38.74
C ALA A 164 -22.94 -0.95 37.61
N VAL A 165 -21.64 -0.91 37.92
CA VAL A 165 -20.57 -0.99 36.92
C VAL A 165 -20.60 -2.32 36.17
N ALA A 166 -20.79 -3.45 36.85
CA ALA A 166 -20.92 -4.74 36.19
C ALA A 166 -22.11 -4.78 35.23
N ARG A 167 -23.24 -4.13 35.58
CA ARG A 167 -24.39 -3.98 34.67
C ARG A 167 -24.09 -3.07 33.48
N ALA A 168 -23.38 -1.97 33.69
CA ALA A 168 -22.94 -1.09 32.60
C ALA A 168 -22.03 -1.83 31.62
N ALA A 169 -21.05 -2.56 32.14
CA ALA A 169 -20.16 -3.40 31.34
C ALA A 169 -20.94 -4.49 30.58
N ALA A 170 -21.88 -5.17 31.23
CA ALA A 170 -22.73 -6.18 30.58
C ALA A 170 -23.60 -5.60 29.46
N ALA A 171 -24.00 -4.33 29.56
CA ALA A 171 -24.70 -3.59 28.52
C ALA A 171 -23.76 -3.03 27.43
N GLY A 172 -22.45 -3.27 27.53
CA GLY A 172 -21.45 -2.76 26.58
C GLY A 172 -21.13 -1.28 26.73
N VAL A 173 -21.56 -0.64 27.83
CA VAL A 173 -21.27 0.76 28.15
C VAL A 173 -19.86 0.87 28.71
N ILE A 174 -19.07 1.78 28.14
CA ILE A 174 -17.71 2.03 28.60
C ILE A 174 -17.75 3.03 29.74
N VAL A 175 -17.07 2.73 30.84
CA VAL A 175 -16.91 3.65 31.97
C VAL A 175 -15.50 4.22 31.93
N VAL A 176 -15.38 5.53 31.96
CA VAL A 176 -14.10 6.23 32.00
C VAL A 176 -14.01 6.94 33.34
N VAL A 177 -12.98 6.63 34.12
CA VAL A 177 -12.83 7.10 35.50
C VAL A 177 -11.48 7.78 35.70
N SER A 178 -11.44 8.88 36.45
CA SER A 178 -10.19 9.56 36.82
C SER A 178 -9.31 8.70 37.74
N ALA A 179 -7.98 8.81 37.58
CA ALA A 179 -7.03 8.05 38.39
C ALA A 179 -6.88 8.52 39.85
N GLY A 180 -7.21 9.78 40.14
CA GLY A 180 -6.92 10.42 41.44
C GLY A 180 -5.80 11.45 41.33
N ASN A 181 -5.72 12.37 42.31
CA ASN A 181 -4.86 13.57 42.26
C ASN A 181 -3.87 13.68 43.46
N ASP A 182 -3.51 12.55 44.09
CA ASP A 182 -2.62 12.50 45.26
C ASP A 182 -1.12 12.36 44.88
N GLY A 183 -0.82 12.06 43.61
CA GLY A 183 0.54 11.94 43.09
C GLY A 183 1.36 10.89 43.83
N GLU A 184 2.58 11.27 44.25
CA GLU A 184 3.47 10.38 45.04
C GLU A 184 2.94 10.10 46.45
N THR A 185 1.92 10.83 46.93
CA THR A 185 1.31 10.59 48.24
C THR A 185 0.20 9.53 48.19
N ALA A 186 -0.22 9.11 46.99
CA ALA A 186 -1.10 7.96 46.80
C ALA A 186 -0.47 6.68 47.38
N THR A 187 -1.31 5.77 47.90
CA THR A 187 -0.82 4.50 48.49
C THR A 187 -0.14 3.64 47.42
N GLY A 188 1.19 3.66 47.37
CA GLY A 188 2.00 2.96 46.37
C GLY A 188 2.09 3.66 45.01
N GLY A 189 1.55 4.88 44.88
CA GLY A 189 1.45 5.58 43.61
C GLY A 189 0.34 5.07 42.69
N ASP A 190 -0.45 4.09 43.11
CA ASP A 190 -1.53 3.45 42.33
C ASP A 190 -2.76 4.37 42.18
N PRO A 191 -3.70 4.06 41.26
CA PRO A 191 -4.97 4.80 41.15
C PRO A 191 -5.75 4.77 42.47
N ASP A 192 -6.68 5.71 42.65
CA ASP A 192 -7.59 5.73 43.81
C ASP A 192 -8.29 4.38 43.99
N ARG A 193 -8.46 3.95 45.25
CA ARG A 193 -9.13 2.67 45.55
C ARG A 193 -10.56 2.62 45.01
N PHE A 194 -11.22 3.77 44.91
CA PHE A 194 -12.49 3.89 44.20
C PHE A 194 -12.37 3.43 42.73
N SER A 195 -11.46 4.05 41.96
CA SER A 195 -11.22 3.75 40.55
C SER A 195 -10.74 2.31 40.31
N GLN A 196 -9.90 1.79 41.21
CA GLN A 196 -9.49 0.38 41.22
C GLN A 196 -10.71 -0.56 41.30
N GLY A 197 -11.59 -0.35 42.29
CA GLY A 197 -12.75 -1.22 42.48
C GLY A 197 -13.81 -1.09 41.37
N LEU A 198 -13.90 0.07 40.70
CA LEU A 198 -14.66 0.22 39.46
C LEU A 198 -14.04 -0.67 38.36
N SER A 199 -12.72 -0.59 38.15
CA SER A 199 -12.01 -1.39 37.15
C SER A 199 -12.21 -2.89 37.36
N ASP A 200 -12.08 -3.37 38.59
CA ASP A 200 -12.27 -4.78 38.95
C ASP A 200 -13.70 -5.28 38.64
N ALA A 201 -14.70 -4.42 38.82
CA ALA A 201 -16.10 -4.75 38.51
C ALA A 201 -16.45 -4.59 37.02
N GLY A 202 -15.61 -3.91 36.24
CA GLY A 202 -15.91 -3.43 34.88
C GLY A 202 -15.71 -4.44 33.76
N ALA A 203 -15.22 -5.66 34.03
CA ALA A 203 -14.99 -6.70 33.03
C ALA A 203 -14.21 -6.21 31.76
N GLY A 204 -13.24 -5.31 31.96
CA GLY A 204 -12.41 -4.73 30.90
C GLY A 204 -13.05 -3.57 30.12
N LEU A 205 -14.19 -3.04 30.57
CA LEU A 205 -14.87 -1.86 29.99
C LEU A 205 -14.74 -0.60 30.85
N VAL A 206 -13.93 -0.65 31.91
CA VAL A 206 -13.55 0.52 32.69
C VAL A 206 -12.15 0.94 32.29
N VAL A 207 -11.98 2.21 31.96
CA VAL A 207 -10.68 2.82 31.64
C VAL A 207 -10.35 3.82 32.74
N ILE A 208 -9.25 3.57 33.46
CA ILE A 208 -8.70 4.51 34.43
C ILE A 208 -7.83 5.52 33.68
N VAL A 209 -7.99 6.82 33.96
CA VAL A 209 -7.32 7.89 33.22
C VAL A 209 -6.48 8.79 34.11
N GLY A 210 -5.18 8.80 33.86
CA GLY A 210 -4.21 9.73 34.43
C GLY A 210 -4.02 11.01 33.62
N ALA A 211 -3.36 11.98 34.25
CA ALA A 211 -3.10 13.30 33.69
C ALA A 211 -1.64 13.43 33.25
N ALA A 212 -1.45 13.71 31.96
CA ALA A 212 -0.18 14.11 31.38
C ALA A 212 -0.08 15.64 31.26
N THR A 213 1.13 16.15 31.29
CA THR A 213 1.48 17.53 30.90
C THR A 213 1.54 17.65 29.37
N GLU A 214 1.60 18.87 28.84
CA GLU A 214 1.79 19.10 27.39
C GLU A 214 3.11 18.49 26.86
N ALA A 215 4.11 18.28 27.74
CA ALA A 215 5.36 17.63 27.39
C ALA A 215 5.26 16.09 27.33
N GLY A 216 4.08 15.51 27.60
CA GLY A 216 3.89 14.06 27.63
C GLY A 216 4.47 13.37 28.86
N VAL A 217 4.67 14.11 29.95
CA VAL A 217 5.15 13.58 31.24
C VAL A 217 3.95 13.42 32.18
N ASN A 218 3.99 12.44 33.08
CA ASN A 218 3.00 12.32 34.16
C ASN A 218 2.97 13.63 34.98
N ALA A 219 1.79 14.24 35.14
CA ALA A 219 1.64 15.42 35.98
C ALA A 219 1.93 15.07 37.45
N ASP A 220 2.52 16.00 38.22
CA ASP A 220 2.99 15.73 39.58
C ASP A 220 1.86 15.31 40.53
N PHE A 221 0.64 15.79 40.30
CA PHE A 221 -0.55 15.42 41.05
C PHE A 221 -1.17 14.10 40.58
N SER A 222 -0.87 13.60 39.38
CA SER A 222 -1.57 12.42 38.85
C SER A 222 -1.12 11.14 39.55
N ASN A 223 -2.08 10.40 40.10
CA ASN A 223 -1.85 9.02 40.53
C ASN A 223 -1.43 8.18 39.31
N ARG A 224 -0.48 7.27 39.48
CA ARG A 224 0.11 6.47 38.40
C ARG A 224 -0.69 5.21 38.13
N ALA A 225 -0.35 4.51 37.06
CA ALA A 225 -1.04 3.29 36.66
C ALA A 225 -0.86 2.13 37.65
N GLY A 226 0.33 2.03 38.26
CA GLY A 226 0.62 1.03 39.28
C GLY A 226 0.35 -0.40 38.83
N SER A 227 -0.33 -1.17 39.68
CA SER A 227 -0.79 -2.52 39.39
C SER A 227 -1.88 -2.62 38.30
N TYR A 228 -2.47 -1.49 37.88
CA TYR A 228 -3.56 -1.40 36.89
C TYR A 228 -3.09 -0.99 35.50
N ALA A 229 -1.79 -1.10 35.20
CA ALA A 229 -1.18 -0.73 33.91
C ALA A 229 -1.92 -1.26 32.67
N SER A 230 -2.60 -2.41 32.77
CA SER A 230 -3.33 -3.02 31.65
C SER A 230 -4.67 -2.33 31.32
N ALA A 231 -5.26 -1.61 32.28
CA ALA A 231 -6.57 -0.95 32.21
C ALA A 231 -6.48 0.60 32.28
N TYR A 232 -5.28 1.14 32.18
CA TYR A 232 -4.97 2.54 32.45
C TYR A 232 -4.47 3.26 31.19
N LEU A 233 -4.93 4.50 30.97
CA LEU A 233 -4.45 5.41 29.93
C LEU A 233 -4.09 6.77 30.51
N MET A 234 -3.24 7.51 29.81
CA MET A 234 -2.97 8.91 30.09
C MET A 234 -3.67 9.79 29.07
N ALA A 235 -4.19 10.95 29.49
CA ALA A 235 -4.61 12.02 28.59
C ALA A 235 -4.09 13.37 29.08
N LEU A 236 -4.14 14.41 28.25
CA LEU A 236 -3.73 15.74 28.69
C LEU A 236 -4.57 16.12 29.91
N GLY A 237 -3.95 16.44 31.04
CA GLY A 237 -4.69 16.75 32.27
C GLY A 237 -4.15 17.94 33.01
N GLU A 238 -3.08 18.56 32.54
CA GLU A 238 -2.51 19.77 33.12
C GLU A 238 -2.59 20.93 32.12
N ARG A 239 -2.98 22.10 32.62
CA ARG A 239 -2.99 23.37 31.87
C ARG A 239 -3.91 23.37 30.65
N LEU A 240 -5.04 22.67 30.70
CA LEU A 240 -6.05 22.75 29.66
C LEU A 240 -6.67 24.14 29.63
N CYS A 241 -6.75 24.73 28.45
CA CYS A 241 -7.59 25.90 28.27
C CYS A 241 -9.06 25.48 28.13
N CYS A 242 -10.00 26.11 28.83
CA CYS A 242 -9.85 27.04 29.97
C CYS A 242 -11.06 26.84 30.89
N VAL A 243 -10.98 27.29 32.14
CA VAL A 243 -12.14 27.25 33.05
C VAL A 243 -13.28 28.02 32.43
N TYR A 244 -14.42 27.36 32.30
CA TYR A 244 -15.67 27.91 31.81
C TYR A 244 -16.61 28.16 33.00
N GLU A 245 -17.13 29.37 33.08
CA GLU A 245 -17.98 29.87 34.15
C GLU A 245 -18.97 30.88 33.56
N ASP A 246 -20.28 30.71 33.85
CA ASP A 246 -21.36 31.60 33.40
C ASP A 246 -21.39 31.89 31.88
N GLY A 247 -21.12 30.88 31.03
CA GLY A 247 -21.15 31.04 29.58
C GLY A 247 -19.92 31.69 28.96
N ALA A 248 -18.83 31.89 29.72
CA ALA A 248 -17.60 32.49 29.23
C ALA A 248 -16.34 31.87 29.88
N PHE A 249 -15.17 32.25 29.38
CA PHE A 249 -13.93 31.94 30.08
C PHE A 249 -13.87 32.71 31.39
N ARG A 250 -13.50 32.00 32.46
CA ARG A 250 -13.11 32.65 33.71
C ARG A 250 -11.78 33.36 33.48
N ASP A 251 -11.82 34.68 33.48
CA ASP A 251 -10.65 35.52 33.33
C ASP A 251 -10.50 36.52 34.47
N GLU A 252 -9.29 37.02 34.62
CA GLU A 252 -8.94 38.07 35.57
C GLU A 252 -8.17 39.15 34.82
N THR A 253 -8.67 40.39 34.86
CA THR A 253 -7.93 41.53 34.30
C THR A 253 -6.77 41.87 35.24
N ARG A 254 -5.54 41.63 34.78
CA ARG A 254 -4.30 41.96 35.49
C ARG A 254 -3.58 43.13 34.81
N PRO A 255 -2.66 43.82 35.51
CA PRO A 255 -1.91 44.96 34.94
C PRO A 255 -1.08 44.62 33.69
N ASP A 256 -0.72 43.34 33.51
CA ASP A 256 0.05 42.78 32.40
C ASP A 256 -0.83 42.13 31.31
N GLY A 257 -2.16 42.12 31.48
CA GLY A 257 -3.11 41.59 30.51
C GLY A 257 -4.24 40.77 31.15
N THR A 258 -5.04 40.10 30.33
CA THR A 258 -6.10 39.20 30.79
C THR A 258 -5.51 37.82 31.10
N PHE A 259 -5.61 37.37 32.34
CA PHE A 259 -5.22 36.02 32.74
C PHE A 259 -6.43 35.09 32.69
N VAL A 260 -6.36 34.04 31.88
CA VAL A 260 -7.41 33.02 31.81
C VAL A 260 -7.00 31.83 32.65
N TYR A 261 -7.90 31.34 33.52
CA TYR A 261 -7.58 30.23 34.42
C TYR A 261 -7.57 28.90 33.66
N PRO A 262 -6.48 28.12 33.72
CA PRO A 262 -6.45 26.79 33.13
C PRO A 262 -7.08 25.74 34.04
N LEU A 263 -7.52 24.63 33.43
CA LEU A 263 -7.99 23.42 34.10
C LEU A 263 -6.81 22.43 34.28
N SER A 264 -6.65 21.92 35.50
CA SER A 264 -5.69 20.85 35.80
C SER A 264 -6.33 19.81 36.73
N GLY A 265 -6.17 18.53 36.41
CA GLY A 265 -6.70 17.40 37.17
C GLY A 265 -6.94 16.17 36.29
N THR A 266 -6.85 14.97 36.88
CA THR A 266 -7.25 13.73 36.20
C THR A 266 -8.73 13.73 35.80
N SER A 267 -9.56 14.51 36.50
CA SER A 267 -10.95 14.84 36.16
C SER A 267 -11.14 15.50 34.80
N PHE A 268 -10.11 16.14 34.23
CA PHE A 268 -10.13 16.75 32.89
C PHE A 268 -9.39 15.91 31.84
N ALA A 269 -8.58 14.94 32.27
CA ALA A 269 -8.00 13.92 31.39
C ALA A 269 -9.05 12.87 30.99
N ALA A 270 -9.82 12.36 31.96
CA ALA A 270 -10.89 11.38 31.75
C ALA A 270 -11.91 11.75 30.64
N PRO A 271 -12.50 12.97 30.61
CA PRO A 271 -13.48 13.33 29.59
C PRO A 271 -12.93 13.34 28.16
N GLN A 272 -11.61 13.49 27.96
CA GLN A 272 -11.03 13.40 26.62
C GLN A 272 -11.02 11.97 26.09
N VAL A 273 -10.75 10.99 26.96
CA VAL A 273 -10.87 9.55 26.62
C VAL A 273 -12.34 9.20 26.38
N ALA A 274 -13.27 9.73 27.18
CA ALA A 274 -14.69 9.54 26.94
C ALA A 274 -15.17 10.14 25.61
N GLY A 275 -14.66 11.32 25.24
CA GLY A 275 -14.87 11.91 23.91
C GLY A 275 -14.32 11.03 22.79
N ALA A 276 -13.11 10.49 22.94
CA ALA A 276 -12.53 9.56 21.96
C ALA A 276 -13.39 8.30 21.76
N VAL A 277 -13.96 7.75 22.84
CA VAL A 277 -14.93 6.65 22.77
C VAL A 277 -16.15 7.06 21.94
N ALA A 278 -16.70 8.26 22.15
CA ALA A 278 -17.85 8.74 21.38
C ALA A 278 -17.52 8.90 19.88
N LEU A 279 -16.35 9.44 19.55
CA LEU A 279 -15.88 9.54 18.15
C LEU A 279 -15.78 8.16 17.49
N LEU A 280 -15.16 7.19 18.17
CA LEU A 280 -15.01 5.83 17.66
C LEU A 280 -16.36 5.11 17.52
N ALA A 281 -17.25 5.27 18.50
CA ALA A 281 -18.59 4.68 18.47
C ALA A 281 -19.45 5.22 17.32
N GLN A 282 -19.27 6.49 16.93
CA GLN A 282 -19.92 7.05 15.74
C GLN A 282 -19.30 6.52 14.45
N ALA A 283 -17.97 6.58 14.32
CA ALA A 283 -17.27 6.20 13.09
C ALA A 283 -17.46 4.71 12.76
N PHE A 284 -17.52 3.86 13.79
CA PHE A 284 -17.53 2.41 13.67
C PHE A 284 -18.66 1.82 14.54
N PRO A 285 -19.93 1.97 14.11
CA PRO A 285 -21.09 1.67 14.96
C PRO A 285 -21.22 0.20 15.37
N ASN A 286 -20.61 -0.72 14.62
CA ASN A 286 -20.59 -2.14 14.92
C ASN A 286 -19.53 -2.56 15.94
N MET A 287 -18.61 -1.66 16.32
CA MET A 287 -17.61 -1.99 17.33
C MET A 287 -18.26 -2.16 18.69
N THR A 288 -17.95 -3.28 19.33
CA THR A 288 -18.30 -3.52 20.73
C THR A 288 -17.52 -2.58 21.64
N GLY A 289 -18.02 -2.35 22.86
CA GLY A 289 -17.27 -1.57 23.85
C GLY A 289 -15.86 -2.12 24.08
N GLN A 290 -15.70 -3.45 24.08
CA GLN A 290 -14.40 -4.10 24.30
C GLN A 290 -13.44 -3.82 23.14
N GLN A 291 -13.93 -3.83 21.90
CA GLN A 291 -13.13 -3.50 20.73
C GLN A 291 -12.69 -2.03 20.76
N ILE A 292 -13.55 -1.11 21.20
CA ILE A 292 -13.20 0.32 21.33
C ILE A 292 -12.11 0.50 22.39
N VAL A 293 -12.26 -0.10 23.58
CA VAL A 293 -11.25 -0.02 24.65
C VAL A 293 -9.92 -0.63 24.20
N GLN A 294 -9.95 -1.80 23.57
CA GLN A 294 -8.75 -2.43 23.03
C GLN A 294 -8.08 -1.57 21.96
N LEU A 295 -8.85 -0.94 21.07
CA LEU A 295 -8.31 -0.03 20.06
C LEU A 295 -7.61 1.15 20.72
N LEU A 296 -8.23 1.80 21.71
CA LEU A 296 -7.63 2.92 22.45
C LEU A 296 -6.29 2.51 23.10
N TYR A 297 -6.23 1.31 23.69
CA TYR A 297 -4.98 0.79 24.28
C TYR A 297 -3.91 0.45 23.24
N GLN A 298 -4.29 -0.09 22.07
CA GLN A 298 -3.32 -0.45 21.03
C GLN A 298 -2.85 0.75 20.22
N SER A 299 -3.66 1.81 20.13
CA SER A 299 -3.31 3.02 19.40
C SER A 299 -2.60 4.05 20.25
N ALA A 300 -2.60 3.91 21.58
CA ALA A 300 -1.95 4.84 22.49
C ALA A 300 -0.47 5.02 22.17
N ARG A 301 0.01 6.26 22.34
CA ARG A 301 1.42 6.61 22.22
C ARG A 301 2.15 6.11 23.46
N ASP A 302 3.04 5.15 23.25
CA ASP A 302 3.90 4.58 24.29
C ASP A 302 4.74 5.70 24.95
N ALA A 303 4.82 5.69 26.27
CA ALA A 303 5.50 6.70 27.08
C ALA A 303 6.09 6.02 28.32
N GLY A 304 7.33 6.36 28.68
CA GLY A 304 8.04 5.70 29.76
C GLY A 304 8.77 4.44 29.29
N ALA A 305 8.52 3.31 29.94
CA ALA A 305 9.12 2.03 29.54
C ALA A 305 8.37 1.47 28.34
N SER A 306 9.01 0.63 27.52
CA SER A 306 8.34 0.11 26.33
C SER A 306 7.19 -0.84 26.69
N GLY A 307 6.00 -0.55 26.16
CA GLY A 307 4.79 -1.30 26.46
C GLY A 307 4.18 -0.92 27.81
N PRO A 308 3.23 -1.72 28.33
CA PRO A 308 2.50 -1.34 29.53
C PRO A 308 3.41 -1.18 30.76
N ASP A 309 3.35 -0.02 31.42
CA ASP A 309 4.18 0.28 32.59
C ASP A 309 3.41 0.87 33.77
N ALA A 310 4.05 0.88 34.94
CA ALA A 310 3.43 1.29 36.20
C ALA A 310 3.24 2.81 36.34
N VAL A 311 3.73 3.63 35.41
CA VAL A 311 3.55 5.08 35.41
C VAL A 311 2.45 5.47 34.42
N TYR A 312 2.63 5.13 33.14
CA TYR A 312 1.80 5.58 32.03
C TYR A 312 0.74 4.56 31.62
N GLY A 313 0.74 3.35 32.19
CA GLY A 313 -0.18 2.29 31.83
C GLY A 313 0.01 1.89 30.37
N ARG A 314 -1.04 1.98 29.56
CA ARG A 314 -1.00 1.72 28.11
C ARG A 314 -0.40 2.88 27.30
N GLY A 315 0.01 3.96 27.95
CA GLY A 315 0.53 5.16 27.29
C GLY A 315 -0.50 6.27 27.19
N ILE A 316 -0.24 7.23 26.30
CA ILE A 316 -1.03 8.45 26.15
C ILE A 316 -2.03 8.29 25.00
N LEU A 317 -3.28 8.70 25.22
CA LEU A 317 -4.35 8.70 24.20
C LEU A 317 -3.87 9.31 22.87
N ASP A 318 -4.10 8.59 21.78
CA ASP A 318 -3.80 9.01 20.42
C ASP A 318 -4.97 8.66 19.51
N ILE A 319 -5.79 9.67 19.21
CA ILE A 319 -6.99 9.55 18.37
C ILE A 319 -6.58 9.46 16.90
N ALA A 320 -5.52 10.16 16.49
CA ALA A 320 -5.03 10.09 15.12
C ALA A 320 -4.61 8.66 14.75
N ARG A 321 -3.85 7.99 15.63
CA ARG A 321 -3.46 6.60 15.44
C ARG A 321 -4.66 5.65 15.49
N ALA A 322 -5.63 5.94 16.36
CA ALA A 322 -6.86 5.15 16.44
C ALA A 322 -7.64 5.20 15.12
N PHE A 323 -7.60 6.30 14.37
CA PHE A 323 -8.26 6.44 13.05
C PHE A 323 -7.41 5.95 11.85
N GLN A 324 -6.34 5.19 12.11
CA GLN A 324 -5.57 4.49 11.08
C GLN A 324 -5.80 2.98 11.13
N PRO A 325 -5.50 2.22 10.05
CA PRO A 325 -5.57 0.77 10.06
C PRO A 325 -4.75 0.15 11.21
N MET A 326 -5.35 -0.83 11.89
CA MET A 326 -4.75 -1.54 13.03
C MET A 326 -4.78 -3.06 12.82
N GLY A 327 -3.66 -3.73 13.11
CA GLY A 327 -3.53 -5.17 12.91
C GLY A 327 -3.47 -5.59 11.44
N ALA A 328 -3.89 -6.83 11.16
CA ALA A 328 -3.89 -7.36 9.79
C ALA A 328 -5.03 -6.73 8.98
N THR A 329 -4.71 -6.33 7.74
CA THR A 329 -5.70 -5.78 6.80
C THR A 329 -6.12 -6.81 5.76
N THR A 330 -7.41 -6.81 5.41
CA THR A 330 -7.98 -7.60 4.33
C THR A 330 -8.72 -6.68 3.35
N LEU A 331 -8.91 -7.14 2.11
CA LEU A 331 -9.76 -6.42 1.18
C LEU A 331 -11.21 -6.50 1.68
N THR A 332 -11.86 -5.34 1.86
CA THR A 332 -13.17 -5.27 2.51
C THR A 332 -14.19 -6.18 1.85
N GLY A 333 -14.94 -6.92 2.67
CA GLY A 333 -15.92 -7.90 2.19
C GLY A 333 -15.32 -9.24 1.73
N THR A 334 -14.02 -9.46 1.91
CA THR A 334 -13.32 -10.70 1.53
C THR A 334 -12.38 -11.19 2.64
N ALA A 335 -11.87 -12.41 2.50
CA ALA A 335 -10.83 -12.97 3.37
C ALA A 335 -9.40 -12.72 2.85
N THR A 336 -9.23 -11.95 1.78
CA THR A 336 -7.92 -11.80 1.14
C THR A 336 -7.09 -10.75 1.87
N ALA A 337 -5.96 -11.17 2.45
CA ALA A 337 -5.03 -10.28 3.13
C ALA A 337 -4.41 -9.26 2.16
N VAL A 338 -4.33 -8.00 2.61
CA VAL A 338 -3.65 -6.90 1.91
C VAL A 338 -2.56 -6.40 2.85
N ARG A 339 -1.36 -6.21 2.33
CA ARG A 339 -0.28 -5.53 3.06
C ARG A 339 -0.13 -4.12 2.53
N LEU A 340 -0.33 -3.13 3.40
CA LEU A 340 -0.29 -1.71 3.03
C LEU A 340 1.14 -1.17 2.87
N ASP A 341 2.14 -1.91 3.35
CA ASP A 341 3.55 -1.54 3.39
C ASP A 341 4.39 -2.16 2.26
N THR A 342 3.78 -3.00 1.41
CA THR A 342 4.50 -3.80 0.41
C THR A 342 3.89 -3.62 -0.97
N ALA A 343 4.73 -3.59 -2.00
CA ALA A 343 4.27 -3.63 -3.38
C ALA A 343 3.45 -4.90 -3.66
N LEU A 344 2.30 -4.72 -4.27
CA LEU A 344 1.37 -5.79 -4.64
C LEU A 344 1.66 -6.36 -6.02
N GLY A 345 2.62 -5.82 -6.77
CA GLY A 345 3.06 -6.35 -8.06
C GLY A 345 4.27 -5.64 -8.63
N LEU A 346 4.90 -6.29 -9.60
CA LEU A 346 6.00 -5.76 -10.42
C LEU A 346 5.55 -5.64 -11.87
N LEU A 347 5.74 -4.47 -12.45
CA LEU A 347 5.39 -4.20 -13.84
C LEU A 347 6.36 -4.88 -14.83
N GLY A 348 5.85 -5.22 -16.00
CA GLY A 348 6.65 -5.76 -17.09
C GLY A 348 7.46 -4.67 -17.80
N GLY A 349 8.52 -5.05 -18.51
CA GLY A 349 9.35 -4.10 -19.30
C GLY A 349 8.52 -3.15 -20.19
N PRO A 350 7.51 -3.64 -20.93
CA PRO A 350 6.66 -2.78 -21.76
C PRO A 350 5.86 -1.71 -21.00
N MET A 351 5.60 -1.92 -19.72
CA MET A 351 4.84 -1.00 -18.87
C MET A 351 5.72 0.06 -18.21
N GLY A 352 7.05 -0.13 -18.16
CA GLY A 352 8.02 0.83 -17.62
C GLY A 352 7.61 1.43 -16.28
N ASP A 353 7.60 2.76 -16.23
CA ASP A 353 7.16 3.57 -15.09
C ASP A 353 5.66 3.90 -15.09
N ALA A 354 4.82 3.04 -15.66
CA ALA A 354 3.38 3.23 -15.61
C ALA A 354 2.90 3.33 -14.16
N VAL A 355 2.51 4.54 -13.77
CA VAL A 355 1.80 4.82 -12.53
C VAL A 355 0.38 5.18 -12.95
N SER A 356 -0.63 4.64 -12.26
CA SER A 356 -1.99 5.12 -12.51
C SER A 356 -2.07 6.60 -12.12
N GLY A 357 -2.21 7.49 -13.10
CA GLY A 357 -2.36 8.93 -12.87
C GLY A 357 -3.65 9.34 -12.15
N GLY A 358 -4.53 8.38 -11.82
CA GLY A 358 -5.71 8.56 -11.00
C GLY A 358 -5.68 7.64 -9.77
N ALA A 359 -6.27 8.11 -8.67
CA ALA A 359 -6.40 7.32 -7.45
C ALA A 359 -7.22 6.06 -7.73
N THR A 360 -6.58 4.89 -7.65
CA THR A 360 -7.26 3.59 -7.76
C THR A 360 -7.66 3.18 -6.36
N THR A 361 -8.56 3.97 -5.76
CA THR A 361 -8.95 3.78 -4.36
C THR A 361 -9.92 2.61 -4.22
N GLY A 362 -9.61 1.72 -3.27
CA GLY A 362 -10.50 0.68 -2.79
C GLY A 362 -10.51 0.64 -1.26
N LEU A 363 -11.40 -0.15 -0.68
CA LEU A 363 -11.52 -0.31 0.76
C LEU A 363 -10.76 -1.55 1.27
N VAL A 364 -10.08 -1.37 2.41
CA VAL A 364 -9.55 -2.46 3.23
C VAL A 364 -10.20 -2.46 4.60
N THR A 365 -10.45 -3.64 5.15
CA THR A 365 -10.85 -3.81 6.55
C THR A 365 -9.65 -4.17 7.40
N ASP A 366 -9.53 -3.57 8.58
CA ASP A 366 -8.47 -3.88 9.54
C ASP A 366 -8.88 -5.00 10.52
N GLY A 367 -8.03 -5.29 11.52
CA GLY A 367 -8.26 -6.35 12.51
C GLY A 367 -9.48 -6.13 13.41
N PHE A 368 -10.03 -4.92 13.43
CA PHE A 368 -11.26 -4.55 14.16
C PHE A 368 -12.49 -4.52 13.24
N GLY A 369 -12.36 -4.89 11.96
CA GLY A 369 -13.45 -4.85 10.98
C GLY A 369 -13.77 -3.44 10.49
N ARG A 370 -12.82 -2.51 10.59
CA ARG A 370 -13.01 -1.09 10.22
C ARG A 370 -12.53 -0.85 8.80
N ALA A 371 -13.33 -0.19 7.97
CA ALA A 371 -13.05 0.02 6.56
C ALA A 371 -12.29 1.33 6.33
N PHE A 372 -11.21 1.25 5.56
CA PHE A 372 -10.33 2.37 5.22
C PHE A 372 -10.11 2.47 3.71
N ASN A 373 -10.07 3.69 3.20
CA ASN A 373 -9.67 3.95 1.82
C ASN A 373 -8.17 3.76 1.64
N VAL A 374 -7.78 2.94 0.66
CA VAL A 374 -6.40 2.68 0.28
C VAL A 374 -6.24 2.91 -1.20
N ASP A 375 -5.21 3.65 -1.59
CA ASP A 375 -4.85 3.85 -2.99
C ASP A 375 -4.01 2.67 -3.50
N PHE A 376 -4.62 1.83 -4.34
CA PHE A 376 -3.91 0.76 -5.04
C PHE A 376 -3.11 1.28 -6.23
N GLY A 377 -3.20 2.58 -6.55
CA GLY A 377 -2.50 3.22 -7.65
C GLY A 377 -0.97 3.09 -7.57
N GLN A 378 -0.44 3.18 -6.35
CA GLN A 378 1.01 3.07 -6.07
C GLN A 378 1.44 1.65 -5.70
N SER A 379 0.53 0.68 -5.76
CA SER A 379 0.82 -0.68 -5.30
C SER A 379 1.63 -1.52 -6.31
N LEU A 380 1.71 -1.08 -7.57
CA LEU A 380 2.52 -1.72 -8.60
C LEU A 380 3.82 -0.95 -8.77
N MET A 381 4.95 -1.65 -8.66
CA MET A 381 6.27 -1.04 -8.82
C MET A 381 6.85 -1.28 -10.22
N PRO A 382 7.53 -0.29 -10.80
CA PRO A 382 8.27 -0.48 -12.03
C PRO A 382 9.40 -1.48 -11.83
N ARG A 383 9.62 -2.34 -12.83
CA ARG A 383 10.80 -3.20 -12.85
C ARG A 383 12.05 -2.36 -13.16
N ARG A 384 13.15 -2.64 -12.45
CA ARG A 384 14.46 -2.08 -12.81
C ARG A 384 14.86 -2.53 -14.23
N PRO A 385 15.32 -1.62 -15.11
CA PRO A 385 15.68 -2.00 -16.46
C PRO A 385 16.87 -2.95 -16.46
N ASP A 386 16.88 -3.89 -17.41
CA ASP A 386 18.02 -4.78 -17.58
C ASP A 386 19.20 -3.97 -18.15
N PHE A 387 20.35 -4.02 -17.46
CA PHE A 387 21.62 -3.49 -17.97
C PHE A 387 22.19 -4.44 -19.02
N LYS A 388 21.78 -4.23 -20.28
CA LYS A 388 22.06 -5.14 -21.41
C LYS A 388 23.54 -5.47 -21.59
N LEU A 389 24.45 -4.52 -21.35
CA LEU A 389 25.90 -4.74 -21.45
C LEU A 389 26.42 -5.76 -20.42
N SER A 390 25.93 -5.71 -19.18
CA SER A 390 26.38 -6.62 -18.11
C SER A 390 26.01 -8.07 -18.42
N GLY A 391 24.87 -8.32 -19.07
CA GLY A 391 24.50 -9.65 -19.57
C GLY A 391 25.33 -10.08 -20.79
N ALA A 392 25.70 -9.13 -21.65
CA ALA A 392 26.55 -9.38 -22.82
C ALA A 392 28.02 -9.71 -22.48
N ILE A 393 28.53 -9.23 -21.33
CA ILE A 393 29.92 -9.42 -20.89
C ILE A 393 30.05 -10.39 -19.70
N GLY A 394 28.97 -10.62 -18.94
CA GLY A 394 28.97 -11.22 -17.59
C GLY A 394 29.28 -12.72 -17.47
N GLY A 395 29.77 -13.40 -18.50
CA GLY A 395 30.14 -14.81 -18.39
C GLY A 395 31.14 -15.25 -19.46
N LEU A 396 32.03 -16.19 -19.09
CA LEU A 396 32.86 -16.95 -20.03
C LEU A 396 31.97 -17.87 -20.87
N VAL A 397 31.24 -17.32 -21.82
CA VAL A 397 30.38 -18.08 -22.73
C VAL A 397 31.19 -18.52 -23.94
N ARG A 398 31.12 -19.81 -24.28
CA ARG A 398 31.74 -20.38 -25.47
C ARG A 398 30.65 -20.75 -26.46
N GLN A 399 30.66 -20.10 -27.63
CA GLN A 399 29.81 -20.48 -28.75
C GLN A 399 30.61 -21.34 -29.73
N GLN A 400 30.01 -22.45 -30.15
CA GLN A 400 30.55 -23.35 -31.16
C GLN A 400 29.47 -23.53 -32.22
N SER A 401 29.83 -23.42 -33.49
CA SER A 401 28.91 -23.63 -34.59
C SER A 401 29.55 -24.45 -35.68
N ALA A 402 28.81 -25.41 -36.22
CA ALA A 402 29.19 -26.20 -37.37
C ALA A 402 28.07 -26.11 -38.42
N SER A 403 28.43 -25.96 -39.69
CA SER A 403 27.44 -25.92 -40.76
C SER A 403 27.93 -26.72 -41.98
N SER A 404 26.97 -27.32 -42.67
CA SER A 404 27.13 -28.03 -43.94
C SER A 404 26.08 -27.50 -44.93
N SER A 405 26.07 -28.04 -46.15
CA SER A 405 25.08 -27.67 -47.16
C SER A 405 23.64 -28.03 -46.78
N SER A 406 23.42 -28.94 -45.83
CA SER A 406 22.12 -29.47 -45.42
C SER A 406 21.76 -29.23 -43.95
N MET A 407 22.73 -28.90 -43.09
CA MET A 407 22.52 -28.77 -41.65
C MET A 407 23.39 -27.66 -41.05
N ALA A 408 22.83 -26.90 -40.11
CA ALA A 408 23.56 -25.97 -39.26
C ALA A 408 23.28 -26.27 -37.79
N LEU A 409 24.34 -26.41 -37.00
CA LEU A 409 24.32 -26.62 -35.56
C LEU A 409 25.01 -25.44 -34.87
N SER A 410 24.42 -24.93 -33.79
CA SER A 410 25.04 -23.97 -32.89
C SER A 410 24.83 -24.43 -31.45
N LEU A 411 25.89 -24.36 -30.65
CA LEU A 411 25.89 -24.69 -29.23
C LEU A 411 26.56 -23.55 -28.45
N VAL A 412 25.92 -23.12 -27.37
CA VAL A 412 26.39 -22.06 -26.48
C VAL A 412 26.51 -22.66 -25.08
N THR A 413 27.72 -22.68 -24.53
CA THR A 413 28.01 -23.24 -23.20
C THR A 413 28.66 -22.21 -22.28
N ALA A 414 28.51 -22.38 -20.98
CA ALA A 414 29.20 -21.59 -19.95
C ALA A 414 29.76 -22.49 -18.85
N PRO A 415 30.86 -22.11 -18.17
CA PRO A 415 31.38 -22.87 -17.03
C PRO A 415 30.33 -22.93 -15.91
N GLY A 416 30.14 -24.13 -15.34
CA GLY A 416 29.17 -24.34 -14.28
C GLY A 416 29.70 -23.87 -12.92
N SER A 417 28.94 -23.05 -12.21
CA SER A 417 29.01 -22.93 -10.75
C SER A 417 27.85 -23.73 -10.18
N GLY A 418 28.15 -24.74 -9.35
CA GLY A 418 27.24 -25.83 -8.98
C GLY A 418 25.82 -25.44 -8.55
N GLY A 419 24.88 -26.31 -8.90
CA GLY A 419 23.49 -26.27 -8.44
C GLY A 419 22.50 -26.85 -9.47
N GLY A 420 22.36 -28.17 -9.49
CA GLY A 420 21.29 -28.87 -10.24
C GLY A 420 21.75 -30.21 -10.83
N GLU A 421 21.22 -31.31 -10.31
CA GLU A 421 21.39 -32.66 -10.88
C GLU A 421 20.60 -32.78 -12.20
N ASP A 422 21.29 -32.95 -13.33
CA ASP A 422 20.66 -33.31 -14.60
C ASP A 422 20.67 -34.85 -14.74
N ALA A 423 19.55 -35.48 -14.37
CA ALA A 423 19.37 -36.94 -14.30
C ALA A 423 19.15 -37.64 -15.67
N LEU A 424 19.53 -37.04 -16.80
CA LEU A 424 19.28 -37.61 -18.14
C LEU A 424 20.51 -37.80 -19.02
N SER A 425 21.71 -37.55 -18.51
CA SER A 425 22.93 -37.87 -19.22
C SER A 425 23.63 -39.03 -18.53
N GLY A 426 23.93 -40.12 -19.25
CA GLY A 426 24.84 -41.19 -18.81
C GLY A 426 26.30 -40.72 -18.69
N LEU A 427 26.49 -39.52 -18.14
CA LEU A 427 27.77 -38.86 -17.88
C LEU A 427 28.16 -39.15 -16.43
N SER A 428 29.45 -39.33 -16.17
CA SER A 428 29.93 -39.62 -14.82
C SER A 428 29.72 -38.42 -13.88
N PHE A 429 29.73 -38.64 -12.57
CA PHE A 429 29.64 -37.57 -11.56
C PHE A 429 30.73 -36.48 -11.72
N HIS A 430 31.85 -36.81 -12.37
CA HIS A 430 32.92 -35.86 -12.74
C HIS A 430 32.66 -35.06 -14.02
N ASP A 431 31.82 -35.58 -14.93
CA ASP A 431 31.46 -34.92 -16.19
C ASP A 431 30.33 -33.90 -16.00
N ALA A 432 29.42 -34.15 -15.05
CA ALA A 432 28.34 -33.23 -14.68
C ALA A 432 28.84 -31.90 -14.06
N ALA A 433 30.08 -31.87 -13.58
CA ALA A 433 30.71 -30.67 -13.02
C ALA A 433 31.32 -29.71 -14.08
N ARG A 434 31.26 -30.04 -15.37
CA ARG A 434 31.96 -29.33 -16.45
C ARG A 434 30.99 -28.85 -17.54
N ALA A 435 30.77 -27.53 -17.58
CA ALA A 435 30.00 -26.76 -18.56
C ALA A 435 28.47 -27.01 -18.62
N ARG A 436 27.69 -25.94 -18.43
CA ARG A 436 26.24 -25.91 -18.64
C ARG A 436 25.93 -25.45 -20.07
N THR A 437 25.08 -26.18 -20.78
CA THR A 437 24.53 -25.72 -22.07
C THR A 437 23.51 -24.61 -21.80
N LEU A 438 23.76 -23.42 -22.31
CA LEU A 438 22.86 -22.26 -22.21
C LEU A 438 21.86 -22.23 -23.36
N ALA A 439 22.32 -22.56 -24.56
CA ALA A 439 21.46 -22.67 -25.73
C ALA A 439 22.03 -23.65 -26.76
N ALA A 440 21.14 -24.32 -27.49
CA ALA A 440 21.47 -25.15 -28.64
C ALA A 440 20.47 -24.90 -29.74
N SER A 441 20.92 -24.93 -31.00
CA SER A 441 20.00 -24.86 -32.14
C SER A 441 20.49 -25.71 -33.29
N VAL A 442 19.57 -26.42 -33.93
CA VAL A 442 19.80 -27.19 -35.14
C VAL A 442 18.82 -26.72 -36.20
N VAL A 443 19.29 -26.39 -37.39
CA VAL A 443 18.47 -26.19 -38.58
C VAL A 443 18.89 -27.20 -39.62
N THR A 444 17.95 -27.98 -40.14
CA THR A 444 18.20 -29.03 -41.13
C THR A 444 17.22 -28.95 -42.30
N ARG A 445 17.68 -29.35 -43.48
CA ARG A 445 16.86 -29.44 -44.69
C ARG A 445 16.22 -30.83 -44.78
N LEU A 446 14.88 -30.89 -44.69
CA LEU A 446 14.12 -32.14 -44.89
C LEU A 446 13.89 -32.47 -46.37
N GLY A 447 13.97 -31.47 -47.26
CA GLY A 447 13.84 -31.65 -48.70
C GLY A 447 14.17 -30.36 -49.45
N ALA A 448 14.09 -30.35 -50.79
CA ALA A 448 14.51 -29.22 -51.62
C ALA A 448 13.86 -27.87 -51.25
N GLN A 449 12.68 -27.90 -50.63
CA GLN A 449 11.87 -26.72 -50.28
C GLN A 449 11.50 -26.65 -48.79
N THR A 450 11.97 -27.58 -47.94
CA THR A 450 11.52 -27.66 -46.54
C THR A 450 12.69 -27.69 -45.58
N ARG A 451 12.64 -26.83 -44.57
CA ARG A 451 13.61 -26.76 -43.48
C ARG A 451 12.90 -26.86 -42.14
N VAL A 452 13.56 -27.51 -41.20
CA VAL A 452 13.11 -27.61 -39.82
C VAL A 452 14.21 -27.13 -38.90
N GLY A 453 13.84 -26.28 -37.96
CA GLY A 453 14.71 -25.77 -36.91
C GLY A 453 14.21 -26.21 -35.54
N PHE A 454 15.13 -26.55 -34.66
CA PHE A 454 14.89 -26.75 -33.24
C PHE A 454 15.84 -25.85 -32.45
N ALA A 455 15.34 -25.27 -31.37
CA ALA A 455 16.14 -24.53 -30.40
C ALA A 455 15.82 -24.98 -28.98
N ALA A 456 16.85 -25.03 -28.14
CA ALA A 456 16.74 -25.06 -26.70
C ALA A 456 17.47 -23.84 -26.16
N GLY A 457 16.88 -23.09 -25.22
CA GLY A 457 17.53 -21.89 -24.65
C GLY A 457 17.61 -20.67 -25.59
N ARG A 458 16.99 -20.72 -26.78
CA ARG A 458 16.99 -19.65 -27.80
C ARG A 458 15.60 -19.45 -28.39
N SER A 459 15.23 -18.21 -28.70
CA SER A 459 13.94 -17.91 -29.32
C SER A 459 13.89 -18.36 -30.78
N THR A 460 12.68 -18.71 -31.22
CA THR A 460 12.36 -19.02 -32.62
C THR A 460 12.49 -17.80 -33.53
N GLY A 461 12.26 -16.59 -33.00
CA GLY A 461 12.55 -15.32 -33.69
C GLY A 461 14.03 -15.20 -34.08
N GLY A 462 14.93 -15.51 -33.14
CA GLY A 462 16.38 -15.50 -33.40
C GLY A 462 16.84 -16.59 -34.38
N LEU A 463 16.11 -17.70 -34.52
CA LEU A 463 16.36 -18.69 -35.58
C LEU A 463 15.92 -18.15 -36.95
N LEU A 464 14.74 -17.54 -37.00
CA LEU A 464 14.16 -17.01 -38.22
C LEU A 464 14.97 -15.83 -38.76
N ALA A 465 15.40 -14.90 -37.92
CA ALA A 465 16.27 -13.78 -38.31
C ALA A 465 17.59 -14.27 -38.94
N GLY A 466 18.15 -15.38 -38.42
CA GLY A 466 19.31 -16.05 -38.99
C GLY A 466 19.07 -16.58 -40.41
N GLU A 467 17.95 -17.25 -40.65
CA GLU A 467 17.55 -17.73 -41.99
C GLU A 467 17.26 -16.60 -42.98
N ARG A 468 16.83 -15.45 -42.47
CA ARG A 468 16.44 -14.28 -43.27
C ARG A 468 17.63 -13.40 -43.67
N GLY A 469 18.79 -13.57 -43.03
CA GLY A 469 20.01 -12.81 -43.32
C GLY A 469 19.87 -11.32 -43.01
N GLU A 470 19.14 -10.98 -41.94
CA GLU A 470 18.79 -9.59 -41.62
C GLU A 470 20.03 -8.71 -41.32
N PRO A 471 20.01 -7.42 -41.71
CA PRO A 471 21.17 -6.55 -41.71
C PRO A 471 21.68 -6.15 -40.32
N GLY A 472 20.92 -6.42 -39.26
CA GLY A 472 21.25 -6.10 -37.86
C GLY A 472 22.25 -7.05 -37.19
N GLN A 473 22.88 -7.98 -37.92
CA GLN A 473 23.89 -8.87 -37.36
C GLN A 473 25.06 -8.06 -36.75
N GLY A 474 25.21 -8.14 -35.43
CA GLY A 474 26.30 -7.50 -34.70
C GLY A 474 25.88 -6.41 -33.69
N MET A 475 24.60 -6.08 -33.58
CA MET A 475 24.08 -5.24 -32.49
C MET A 475 24.15 -5.96 -31.14
N LEU A 476 24.40 -5.21 -30.07
CA LEU A 476 24.56 -5.70 -28.70
C LEU A 476 23.43 -5.24 -27.77
N ILE A 477 22.82 -4.08 -28.04
CA ILE A 477 21.90 -3.40 -27.10
C ILE A 477 20.53 -3.18 -27.73
N GLY A 478 20.46 -2.74 -28.99
CA GLY A 478 19.21 -2.53 -29.71
C GLY A 478 18.74 -3.82 -30.37
N ASP A 479 17.81 -4.54 -29.75
CA ASP A 479 17.14 -5.68 -30.38
C ASP A 479 16.22 -5.20 -31.50
N ALA A 480 16.04 -6.00 -32.56
CA ALA A 480 15.04 -5.67 -33.58
C ALA A 480 13.63 -5.84 -32.99
N ALA A 481 12.66 -5.11 -33.53
CA ALA A 481 11.27 -5.13 -33.02
C ALA A 481 10.66 -6.54 -33.00
N ASP A 482 11.05 -7.40 -33.93
CA ASP A 482 10.50 -8.74 -34.13
C ASP A 482 11.37 -9.90 -33.59
N GLU A 483 12.58 -9.63 -33.10
CA GLU A 483 13.58 -10.64 -32.72
C GLU A 483 13.27 -11.36 -31.38
N GLY A 484 12.65 -10.65 -30.43
CA GLY A 484 12.30 -11.15 -29.10
C GLY A 484 10.80 -11.43 -28.89
N ILE A 485 10.38 -11.53 -27.63
CA ILE A 485 8.95 -11.54 -27.22
C ILE A 485 8.47 -10.15 -26.75
N GLY A 486 9.39 -9.23 -26.49
CA GLY A 486 9.13 -7.85 -26.06
C GLY A 486 9.14 -7.64 -24.54
N PHE A 487 9.33 -8.69 -23.75
CA PHE A 487 9.57 -8.62 -22.30
C PHE A 487 10.62 -9.67 -21.91
N ALA A 488 11.09 -9.61 -20.67
CA ALA A 488 12.11 -10.54 -20.20
C ALA A 488 11.57 -11.98 -20.12
N ALA A 489 12.16 -12.85 -20.92
CA ALA A 489 11.77 -14.24 -21.02
C ALA A 489 13.00 -15.12 -21.27
N THR A 490 12.90 -16.37 -20.84
CA THR A 490 13.90 -17.42 -21.06
C THR A 490 13.27 -18.51 -21.91
N PRO A 491 13.49 -18.51 -23.24
CA PRO A 491 13.01 -19.58 -24.11
C PRO A 491 13.57 -20.92 -23.64
N SER A 492 12.71 -21.93 -23.50
CA SER A 492 13.11 -23.27 -23.11
C SER A 492 13.24 -24.15 -24.33
N LEU A 493 12.18 -24.26 -25.13
CA LEU A 493 12.13 -25.06 -26.35
C LEU A 493 11.47 -24.27 -27.47
N GLY A 494 11.99 -24.41 -28.69
CA GLY A 494 11.48 -23.77 -29.89
C GLY A 494 11.55 -24.71 -31.08
N MET A 495 10.54 -24.64 -31.95
CA MET A 495 10.48 -25.35 -33.21
C MET A 495 10.10 -24.37 -34.33
N MET A 496 10.71 -24.58 -35.50
CA MET A 496 10.45 -23.83 -36.72
C MET A 496 10.27 -24.81 -37.86
N LEU A 497 9.20 -24.65 -38.65
CA LEU A 497 9.01 -25.35 -39.92
C LEU A 497 8.87 -24.31 -41.02
N ARG A 498 9.82 -24.28 -41.95
CA ARG A 498 9.85 -23.35 -43.08
C ARG A 498 9.65 -24.11 -44.39
N ARG A 499 8.69 -23.65 -45.20
CA ARG A 499 8.40 -24.16 -46.54
C ARG A 499 8.61 -23.05 -47.57
N ASP A 500 9.56 -23.25 -48.48
CA ASP A 500 9.77 -22.41 -49.65
C ASP A 500 8.70 -22.76 -50.70
N LEU A 501 7.87 -21.78 -51.09
CA LEU A 501 6.73 -21.97 -52.01
C LEU A 501 7.11 -21.73 -53.49
N GLY A 502 8.38 -21.42 -53.77
CA GLY A 502 8.83 -20.96 -55.08
C GLY A 502 8.66 -19.44 -55.24
N GLY A 503 9.22 -18.87 -56.31
CA GLY A 503 9.11 -17.44 -56.61
C GLY A 503 9.68 -16.50 -55.53
N ARG A 504 10.63 -16.96 -54.69
CA ARG A 504 11.16 -16.23 -53.50
C ARG A 504 10.15 -16.00 -52.38
N HIS A 505 9.09 -16.81 -52.34
CA HIS A 505 8.13 -16.82 -51.25
C HIS A 505 8.37 -18.01 -50.32
N ALA A 506 8.16 -17.80 -49.02
CA ALA A 506 8.25 -18.83 -48.01
C ALA A 506 7.22 -18.60 -46.90
N VAL A 507 6.73 -19.69 -46.32
CA VAL A 507 5.88 -19.68 -45.14
C VAL A 507 6.60 -20.39 -44.01
N THR A 508 6.54 -19.83 -42.81
CA THR A 508 7.18 -20.35 -41.61
C THR A 508 6.16 -20.50 -40.49
N LEU A 509 6.05 -21.69 -39.93
CA LEU A 509 5.35 -21.98 -38.69
C LEU A 509 6.36 -22.03 -37.55
N THR A 510 6.08 -21.36 -36.43
CA THR A 510 6.92 -21.40 -35.22
C THR A 510 6.10 -21.79 -34.00
N ALA A 511 6.69 -22.57 -33.11
CA ALA A 511 6.14 -22.88 -31.79
C ALA A 511 7.26 -22.72 -30.75
N GLU A 512 6.96 -22.05 -29.65
CA GLU A 512 7.93 -21.70 -28.61
C GLU A 512 7.30 -21.84 -27.23
N HIS A 513 8.05 -22.42 -26.30
CA HIS A 513 7.70 -22.54 -24.90
C HIS A 513 8.86 -22.01 -24.05
N GLY A 514 8.56 -21.27 -23.00
CA GLY A 514 9.58 -20.79 -22.09
C GLY A 514 9.07 -20.25 -20.77
N GLY A 515 10.01 -19.80 -19.95
CA GLY A 515 9.74 -19.08 -18.71
C GLY A 515 9.67 -17.57 -18.93
N VAL A 516 8.80 -16.89 -18.19
CA VAL A 516 8.81 -15.43 -18.05
C VAL A 516 9.76 -15.10 -16.90
N SER A 517 10.87 -14.44 -17.20
CA SER A 517 11.90 -14.18 -16.19
C SER A 517 11.53 -12.97 -15.33
N GLY A 518 11.51 -13.19 -14.02
CA GLY A 518 11.50 -12.10 -13.03
C GLY A 518 12.83 -11.37 -13.08
N GLY A 519 12.88 -10.18 -12.47
CA GLY A 519 14.17 -9.53 -12.19
C GLY A 519 15.10 -10.45 -11.36
N ARG A 520 16.31 -9.96 -11.04
CA ARG A 520 17.24 -10.71 -10.17
C ARG A 520 16.50 -11.22 -8.93
N TRP A 521 16.73 -12.48 -8.55
CA TRP A 521 16.11 -13.18 -7.41
C TRP A 521 16.12 -12.41 -6.07
N GLN A 522 17.00 -11.42 -5.93
CA GLN A 522 17.15 -10.58 -4.73
C GLN A 522 16.19 -9.37 -4.69
N ASP A 523 15.61 -8.96 -5.82
CA ASP A 523 14.81 -7.74 -5.96
C ASP A 523 13.29 -8.02 -6.10
N ASP A 524 12.83 -9.25 -5.84
CA ASP A 524 11.42 -9.64 -5.99
C ASP A 524 10.64 -9.47 -4.66
N PRO A 525 9.79 -8.44 -4.52
CA PRO A 525 9.05 -8.16 -3.29
C PRO A 525 8.00 -9.24 -2.98
N LEU A 526 7.67 -10.09 -3.97
CA LEU A 526 6.71 -11.18 -3.82
C LEU A 526 7.39 -12.52 -3.47
N ARG A 527 8.71 -12.54 -3.21
CA ARG A 527 9.48 -13.77 -2.96
C ARG A 527 8.90 -14.65 -1.84
N ALA A 528 8.43 -14.04 -0.75
CA ALA A 528 7.87 -14.76 0.39
C ALA A 528 6.48 -15.35 0.13
N ALA A 529 5.75 -14.84 -0.86
CA ALA A 529 4.39 -15.27 -1.17
C ALA A 529 4.32 -16.41 -2.21
N ARG A 530 5.47 -16.98 -2.61
CA ARG A 530 5.54 -17.93 -3.73
C ARG A 530 5.76 -19.37 -3.30
N SER A 531 5.00 -20.27 -3.94
CA SER A 531 5.50 -21.61 -4.25
C SER A 531 6.47 -21.48 -5.43
N GLY A 532 7.60 -22.18 -5.43
CA GLY A 532 8.71 -22.01 -6.40
C GLY A 532 8.42 -22.40 -7.86
N ARG A 533 7.27 -22.02 -8.44
CA ARG A 533 6.96 -22.19 -9.86
C ARG A 533 7.33 -20.92 -10.62
N ASP A 534 8.19 -21.06 -11.62
CA ASP A 534 8.46 -20.00 -12.59
C ASP A 534 7.25 -19.82 -13.52
N SER A 535 6.86 -18.56 -13.73
CA SER A 535 5.83 -18.15 -14.70
C SER A 535 6.19 -18.60 -16.11
N ARG A 536 5.22 -19.02 -16.92
CA ARG A 536 5.46 -19.64 -18.23
C ARG A 536 4.74 -18.91 -19.36
N TYR A 537 5.24 -19.09 -20.58
CA TYR A 537 4.56 -18.67 -21.80
C TYR A 537 4.64 -19.74 -22.90
N ASP A 538 3.62 -19.71 -23.75
CA ASP A 538 3.53 -20.48 -24.99
C ASP A 538 3.24 -19.54 -26.16
N ARG A 539 3.98 -19.67 -27.26
CA ARG A 539 3.81 -18.88 -28.47
C ARG A 539 3.68 -19.78 -29.70
N LEU A 540 2.66 -19.54 -30.51
CA LEU A 540 2.43 -20.20 -31.80
C LEU A 540 2.32 -19.14 -32.88
N GLY A 541 3.23 -19.15 -33.85
CA GLY A 541 3.36 -18.13 -34.88
C GLY A 541 3.29 -18.68 -36.30
N LEU A 542 2.78 -17.86 -37.21
CA LEU A 542 2.80 -18.06 -38.65
C LEU A 542 3.35 -16.80 -39.32
N ALA A 543 4.34 -16.96 -40.18
CA ALA A 543 4.94 -15.87 -40.93
C ALA A 543 5.05 -16.20 -42.42
N TRP A 544 4.87 -15.18 -43.25
CA TRP A 544 5.15 -15.21 -44.67
C TRP A 544 6.31 -14.28 -44.98
N ASP A 545 7.21 -14.73 -45.86
CA ASP A 545 8.25 -13.91 -46.46
C ASP A 545 8.06 -13.94 -47.98
N GLY A 546 8.17 -12.79 -48.64
CA GLY A 546 8.18 -12.67 -50.09
C GLY A 546 9.25 -11.70 -50.55
N GLY A 547 9.85 -11.94 -51.72
CA GLY A 547 10.88 -11.06 -52.24
C GLY A 547 10.76 -10.81 -53.73
N ILE A 548 11.07 -9.58 -54.14
CA ILE A 548 11.19 -9.18 -55.54
C ILE A 548 12.69 -9.20 -55.90
N ALA A 549 13.03 -9.88 -56.99
CA ALA A 549 14.40 -9.95 -57.47
C ALA A 549 14.90 -8.58 -57.94
N GLY A 550 16.11 -8.19 -57.55
CA GLY A 550 16.76 -6.98 -58.03
C GLY A 550 17.30 -7.15 -59.44
N GLY A 551 16.61 -6.58 -60.43
CA GLY A 551 17.04 -6.54 -61.83
C GLY A 551 17.01 -5.13 -62.45
N GLY A 552 16.79 -4.08 -61.65
CA GLY A 552 16.73 -2.68 -62.10
C GLY A 552 17.35 -1.72 -61.06
N ARG A 553 17.24 -0.39 -61.30
CA ARG A 553 17.81 0.71 -60.48
C ARG A 553 17.49 0.68 -58.97
N PHE A 554 16.59 -0.19 -58.52
CA PHE A 554 16.06 -0.21 -57.16
C PHE A 554 16.50 -1.44 -56.32
N GLY A 555 17.33 -2.35 -56.85
CA GLY A 555 17.83 -3.50 -56.08
C GLY A 555 16.76 -4.49 -55.61
N ALA A 556 17.10 -5.36 -54.65
CA ALA A 556 16.20 -6.42 -54.16
C ALA A 556 15.40 -5.97 -52.94
N VAL A 557 14.11 -6.31 -52.87
CA VAL A 557 13.23 -6.01 -51.73
C VAL A 557 12.64 -7.31 -51.20
N ARG A 558 12.58 -7.44 -49.87
CA ARG A 558 11.95 -8.54 -49.16
C ARG A 558 10.95 -7.99 -48.16
N LEU A 559 9.75 -8.56 -48.15
CA LEU A 559 8.69 -8.27 -47.21
C LEU A 559 8.48 -9.47 -46.31
N ALA A 560 8.21 -9.21 -45.04
CA ALA A 560 7.87 -10.20 -44.04
C ALA A 560 6.59 -9.76 -43.33
N VAL A 561 5.61 -10.64 -43.18
CA VAL A 561 4.40 -10.40 -42.40
C VAL A 561 4.12 -11.64 -41.58
N GLY A 562 3.83 -11.47 -40.29
CA GLY A 562 3.55 -12.59 -39.40
C GLY A 562 2.51 -12.26 -38.34
N GLY A 563 1.95 -13.31 -37.78
CA GLY A 563 1.05 -13.24 -36.64
C GLY A 563 1.34 -14.39 -35.67
N ALA A 564 1.21 -14.14 -34.37
CA ALA A 564 1.36 -15.17 -33.36
C ALA A 564 0.34 -15.02 -32.23
N TRP A 565 -0.09 -16.16 -31.70
CA TRP A 565 -0.78 -16.23 -30.42
C TRP A 565 0.25 -16.45 -29.33
N LEU A 566 0.18 -15.64 -28.28
CA LEU A 566 1.02 -15.73 -27.10
C LEU A 566 0.11 -15.89 -25.88
N ARG A 567 0.36 -16.92 -25.08
CA ARG A 567 -0.34 -17.18 -23.82
C ARG A 567 0.68 -17.13 -22.69
N GLU A 568 0.45 -16.25 -21.73
CA GLU A 568 1.15 -16.23 -20.44
C GLU A 568 0.27 -16.93 -19.41
N SER A 569 0.85 -17.75 -18.52
CA SER A 569 0.07 -18.53 -17.55
C SER A 569 -0.41 -17.73 -16.33
N ASP A 570 0.43 -16.79 -15.89
CA ASP A 570 0.36 -16.11 -14.58
C ASP A 570 1.11 -14.76 -14.63
N SER A 571 1.23 -14.17 -15.82
CA SER A 571 1.86 -12.86 -16.04
C SER A 571 1.14 -12.09 -17.15
N LEU A 572 1.41 -10.78 -17.23
CA LEU A 572 0.82 -9.86 -18.18
C LEU A 572 1.91 -9.04 -18.87
N LEU A 573 2.31 -9.40 -20.08
CA LEU A 573 3.46 -8.83 -20.79
C LEU A 573 4.73 -8.78 -19.90
N GLY A 574 4.97 -9.86 -19.17
CA GLY A 574 6.05 -9.98 -18.21
C GLY A 574 5.83 -9.30 -16.86
N ALA A 575 4.69 -8.60 -16.66
CA ALA A 575 4.30 -8.10 -15.34
C ALA A 575 3.88 -9.26 -14.45
N ARG A 576 4.29 -9.18 -13.18
CA ARG A 576 3.97 -10.17 -12.15
C ARG A 576 3.13 -9.52 -11.09
N LEU A 577 1.89 -9.95 -10.98
CA LEU A 577 0.95 -9.42 -10.01
C LEU A 577 0.90 -10.34 -8.79
N GLY A 578 0.70 -9.75 -7.61
CA GLY A 578 0.58 -10.48 -6.36
C GLY A 578 -0.75 -11.24 -6.27
N PRO A 579 -0.92 -12.10 -5.24
CA PRO A 579 -2.07 -13.00 -5.12
C PRO A 579 -3.45 -12.31 -5.16
N LEU A 580 -3.53 -11.03 -4.75
CA LEU A 580 -4.75 -10.22 -4.83
C LEU A 580 -5.31 -10.12 -6.25
N PHE A 581 -4.43 -10.04 -7.25
CA PHE A 581 -4.82 -9.94 -8.66
C PHE A 581 -5.11 -11.33 -9.29
N GLY A 582 -5.00 -12.40 -8.50
CA GLY A 582 -5.18 -13.77 -8.94
C GLY A 582 -3.96 -14.37 -9.65
N ALA A 583 -4.00 -15.68 -9.88
CA ALA A 583 -2.97 -16.42 -10.63
C ALA A 583 -3.25 -16.46 -12.14
N GLY A 584 -4.02 -15.50 -12.66
CA GLY A 584 -4.36 -15.43 -14.08
C GLY A 584 -3.20 -14.87 -14.89
N GLY A 585 -3.16 -15.28 -16.16
CA GLY A 585 -2.18 -14.77 -17.10
C GLY A 585 -2.81 -13.82 -18.10
N ALA A 586 -2.35 -13.91 -19.34
CA ALA A 586 -2.83 -13.07 -20.41
C ALA A 586 -2.78 -13.80 -21.75
N THR A 587 -3.71 -13.46 -22.63
CA THR A 587 -3.63 -13.85 -24.05
C THR A 587 -3.31 -12.62 -24.88
N SER A 588 -2.28 -12.74 -25.70
CA SER A 588 -1.82 -11.71 -26.61
C SER A 588 -1.89 -12.21 -28.05
N PHE A 589 -2.39 -11.36 -28.95
CA PHE A 589 -2.15 -11.51 -30.38
C PHE A 589 -1.00 -10.59 -30.77
N VAL A 590 0.02 -11.14 -31.43
CA VAL A 590 1.21 -10.44 -31.92
C VAL A 590 1.10 -10.34 -33.43
N GLY A 591 1.26 -9.14 -33.98
CA GLY A 591 1.39 -8.90 -35.42
C GLY A 591 2.76 -8.33 -35.72
N ASP A 592 3.45 -8.92 -36.68
CA ASP A 592 4.80 -8.56 -37.11
C ASP A 592 4.77 -8.13 -38.59
N ALA A 593 5.47 -7.05 -38.93
CA ALA A 593 5.70 -6.62 -40.30
C ALA A 593 7.14 -6.15 -40.47
N GLY A 594 7.77 -6.53 -41.57
CA GLY A 594 9.15 -6.17 -41.86
C GLY A 594 9.40 -5.95 -43.34
N ILE A 595 10.35 -5.07 -43.64
CA ILE A 595 10.88 -4.82 -44.97
C ILE A 595 12.40 -4.83 -44.91
N LEU A 596 13.01 -5.49 -45.90
CA LEU A 596 14.44 -5.46 -46.14
C LEU A 596 14.67 -5.03 -47.58
N TRP A 597 15.41 -3.95 -47.76
CA TRP A 597 15.75 -3.39 -49.05
C TRP A 597 17.27 -3.40 -49.25
N ASN A 598 17.71 -4.02 -50.34
CA ASN A 598 19.11 -4.13 -50.74
C ASN A 598 19.29 -3.43 -52.10
N PRO A 599 19.54 -2.11 -52.11
CA PRO A 599 19.63 -1.34 -53.36
C PRO A 599 20.82 -1.73 -54.26
N GLY A 600 21.88 -2.31 -53.68
CA GLY A 600 23.14 -2.62 -54.39
C GLY A 600 24.35 -1.99 -53.69
N ASP A 601 25.54 -2.18 -54.25
CA ASP A 601 26.79 -1.54 -53.80
C ASP A 601 27.11 -1.70 -52.30
N GLY A 602 26.76 -2.86 -51.74
CA GLY A 602 26.99 -3.20 -50.34
C GLY A 602 25.99 -2.59 -49.36
N TRP A 603 25.03 -1.78 -49.80
CA TRP A 603 24.01 -1.17 -48.94
C TRP A 603 22.83 -2.10 -48.67
N SER A 604 22.30 -2.00 -47.46
CA SER A 604 21.07 -2.66 -47.00
C SER A 604 20.33 -1.75 -46.01
N ALA A 605 19.01 -1.71 -46.11
CA ALA A 605 18.14 -0.98 -45.20
C ALA A 605 16.99 -1.91 -44.76
N GLY A 606 16.71 -1.95 -43.47
CA GLY A 606 15.65 -2.75 -42.87
C GLY A 606 14.71 -1.88 -42.06
N ALA A 607 13.44 -2.26 -41.98
CA ALA A 607 12.54 -1.75 -40.96
C ALA A 607 11.63 -2.89 -40.49
N ALA A 608 11.37 -2.94 -39.19
CA ALA A 608 10.46 -3.88 -38.57
C ALA A 608 9.49 -3.16 -37.64
N TRP A 609 8.27 -3.66 -37.57
CA TRP A 609 7.21 -3.19 -36.69
C TRP A 609 6.53 -4.39 -36.04
N ARG A 610 6.20 -4.24 -34.77
CA ARG A 610 5.39 -5.18 -34.01
C ARG A 610 4.24 -4.46 -33.32
N GLY A 611 3.05 -4.99 -33.47
CA GLY A 611 1.88 -4.63 -32.67
C GLY A 611 1.45 -5.79 -31.79
N VAL A 612 1.11 -5.53 -30.53
CA VAL A 612 0.61 -6.55 -29.60
C VAL A 612 -0.72 -6.09 -29.00
N TRP A 613 -1.72 -6.96 -29.05
CA TRP A 613 -3.03 -6.76 -28.44
C TRP A 613 -3.22 -7.79 -27.34
N THR A 614 -3.25 -7.33 -26.10
CA THR A 614 -3.26 -8.20 -24.91
C THR A 614 -4.57 -8.06 -24.16
N ARG A 615 -5.12 -9.19 -23.73
CA ARG A 615 -6.23 -9.27 -22.78
C ARG A 615 -5.80 -10.06 -21.54
N PRO A 616 -5.90 -9.47 -20.33
CA PRO A 616 -5.65 -10.19 -19.09
C PRO A 616 -6.79 -11.19 -18.83
N ASP A 617 -6.47 -12.28 -18.14
CA ASP A 617 -7.48 -13.20 -17.64
C ASP A 617 -8.29 -12.58 -16.50
N ARG A 618 -9.57 -12.97 -16.39
CA ARG A 618 -10.44 -12.53 -15.31
C ARG A 618 -10.24 -13.40 -14.07
N THR A 619 -9.32 -13.00 -13.20
CA THR A 619 -8.99 -13.71 -11.96
C THR A 619 -8.77 -12.73 -10.82
N GLY A 620 -9.05 -13.15 -9.58
CA GLY A 620 -8.87 -12.28 -8.41
C GLY A 620 -9.62 -10.96 -8.59
N LEU A 621 -8.91 -9.85 -8.42
CA LEU A 621 -9.48 -8.51 -8.63
C LEU A 621 -9.58 -8.08 -10.09
N ILE A 622 -8.96 -8.79 -11.04
CA ILE A 622 -9.01 -8.40 -12.46
C ILE A 622 -10.37 -8.79 -13.03
N ALA A 623 -11.22 -7.80 -13.30
CA ALA A 623 -12.50 -7.95 -13.98
C ALA A 623 -12.37 -7.95 -15.51
N GLY A 624 -11.26 -7.41 -16.02
CA GLY A 624 -10.98 -7.34 -17.45
C GLY A 624 -9.84 -6.37 -17.76
N GLY A 625 -9.84 -5.90 -19.00
CA GLY A 625 -8.85 -4.96 -19.49
C GLY A 625 -8.45 -5.24 -20.93
N ALA A 626 -7.71 -4.31 -21.50
CA ALA A 626 -7.12 -4.46 -22.81
C ALA A 626 -5.88 -3.56 -22.90
N LEU A 627 -4.79 -4.09 -23.42
CA LEU A 627 -3.58 -3.33 -23.69
C LEU A 627 -3.27 -3.37 -25.18
N ARG A 628 -2.76 -2.25 -25.68
CA ARG A 628 -2.15 -2.16 -27.01
C ARG A 628 -0.71 -1.72 -26.84
N SER A 629 0.20 -2.51 -27.38
CA SER A 629 1.64 -2.27 -27.32
C SER A 629 2.23 -2.24 -28.71
N ASP A 630 3.32 -1.50 -28.89
CA ASP A 630 4.06 -1.42 -30.15
C ASP A 630 5.57 -1.38 -29.97
N ALA A 631 6.28 -1.93 -30.95
CA ALA A 631 7.73 -1.85 -31.09
C ALA A 631 8.07 -1.54 -32.55
N PHE A 632 9.20 -0.89 -32.79
CA PHE A 632 9.72 -0.72 -34.14
C PHE A 632 11.24 -0.64 -34.14
N SER A 633 11.85 -1.00 -35.27
CA SER A 633 13.28 -0.82 -35.50
C SER A 633 13.53 -0.46 -36.96
N VAL A 634 14.55 0.37 -37.19
CA VAL A 634 15.03 0.77 -38.50
C VAL A 634 16.54 0.57 -38.52
N ASP A 635 17.01 -0.13 -39.54
CA ASP A 635 18.39 -0.56 -39.72
C ASP A 635 18.93 -0.02 -41.05
N ILE A 636 20.17 0.48 -41.04
CA ILE A 636 20.91 0.78 -42.26
C ILE A 636 22.30 0.19 -42.09
N ALA A 637 22.76 -0.58 -43.06
CA ALA A 637 24.09 -1.16 -43.05
C ALA A 637 24.76 -1.08 -44.43
N ARG A 638 26.09 -0.96 -44.42
CA ARG A 638 26.94 -0.98 -45.60
C ARG A 638 28.11 -1.93 -45.39
N ALA A 639 28.22 -2.91 -46.27
CA ALA A 639 29.44 -3.70 -46.44
C ALA A 639 30.43 -2.95 -47.33
N GLY A 640 31.72 -2.99 -47.01
CA GLY A 640 32.74 -2.34 -47.82
C GLY A 640 32.74 -0.81 -47.72
N LEU A 641 32.43 -0.25 -46.54
CA LEU A 641 32.39 1.19 -46.32
C LEU A 641 33.76 1.85 -46.53
N PHE A 642 34.82 1.30 -45.94
CA PHE A 642 36.21 1.79 -46.08
C PHE A 642 37.17 0.71 -46.61
N ARG A 643 36.91 -0.56 -46.33
CA ARG A 643 37.71 -1.73 -46.74
C ARG A 643 36.79 -2.83 -47.27
N PRO A 644 37.20 -3.64 -48.28
CA PRO A 644 36.32 -4.65 -48.89
C PRO A 644 35.69 -5.69 -47.95
N ARG A 645 36.21 -5.84 -46.72
CA ARG A 645 35.73 -6.79 -45.71
C ARG A 645 35.20 -6.12 -44.43
N ASP A 646 35.04 -4.81 -44.42
CA ASP A 646 34.41 -4.12 -43.29
C ASP A 646 32.89 -4.07 -43.45
N ARG A 647 32.21 -3.76 -42.35
CA ARG A 647 30.78 -3.52 -42.34
C ARG A 647 30.44 -2.48 -41.29
N ALA A 648 29.69 -1.46 -41.68
CA ALA A 648 29.09 -0.51 -40.75
C ALA A 648 27.59 -0.73 -40.70
N ALA A 649 26.98 -0.59 -39.52
CA ALA A 649 25.54 -0.61 -39.34
C ALA A 649 25.10 0.43 -38.31
N LEU A 650 23.89 0.96 -38.49
CA LEU A 650 23.22 1.88 -37.58
C LEU A 650 21.79 1.39 -37.39
N ARG A 651 21.37 1.28 -36.12
CA ARG A 651 20.02 0.90 -35.71
C ARG A 651 19.39 2.02 -34.90
N PHE A 652 18.14 2.33 -35.23
CA PHE A 652 17.22 3.10 -34.39
C PHE A 652 16.05 2.21 -33.99
N ALA A 653 15.79 2.05 -32.70
CA ALA A 653 14.75 1.14 -32.22
C ALA A 653 13.99 1.67 -31.01
N GLN A 654 12.71 1.32 -30.94
CA GLN A 654 11.90 1.37 -29.73
C GLN A 654 11.52 -0.08 -29.39
N PRO A 655 11.94 -0.60 -28.23
CA PRO A 655 11.44 -1.87 -27.71
C PRO A 655 9.93 -1.85 -27.50
N LEU A 656 9.35 -3.02 -27.24
CA LEU A 656 7.91 -3.15 -27.03
C LEU A 656 7.45 -2.31 -25.85
N ARG A 657 6.59 -1.32 -26.12
CA ARG A 657 6.03 -0.40 -25.14
C ARG A 657 4.51 -0.49 -25.13
N VAL A 658 3.88 -0.46 -23.96
CA VAL A 658 2.43 -0.26 -23.85
C VAL A 658 2.10 1.16 -24.31
N ALA A 659 1.33 1.30 -25.38
CA ALA A 659 0.93 2.59 -25.92
C ALA A 659 -0.32 3.14 -25.25
N ARG A 660 -1.28 2.25 -24.93
CA ARG A 660 -2.52 2.59 -24.24
C ARG A 660 -3.20 1.37 -23.64
N GLY A 661 -4.15 1.63 -22.75
CA GLY A 661 -4.96 0.61 -22.10
C GLY A 661 -4.46 0.29 -20.70
N GLY A 662 -4.98 -0.80 -20.15
CA GLY A 662 -4.82 -1.12 -18.74
C GLY A 662 -5.61 -2.34 -18.31
N ILE A 663 -5.68 -2.52 -16.99
CA ILE A 663 -6.49 -3.55 -16.34
C ILE A 663 -7.66 -2.91 -15.61
N ASP A 664 -8.81 -3.57 -15.61
CA ASP A 664 -9.98 -3.15 -14.84
C ASP A 664 -10.05 -4.00 -13.57
N LEU A 665 -9.99 -3.34 -12.43
CA LEU A 665 -10.03 -3.96 -11.11
C LEU A 665 -11.42 -3.83 -10.51
N ILE A 666 -12.00 -4.91 -9.98
CA ILE A 666 -13.20 -4.85 -9.16
C ILE A 666 -12.80 -4.63 -7.70
N LEU A 667 -13.02 -3.43 -7.18
CA LEU A 667 -12.61 -3.05 -5.84
C LEU A 667 -13.83 -2.71 -4.98
N PRO A 668 -13.79 -2.98 -3.66
CA PRO A 668 -14.82 -2.52 -2.74
C PRO A 668 -14.74 -0.99 -2.63
N VAL A 669 -15.88 -0.31 -2.78
CA VAL A 669 -15.97 1.16 -2.81
C VAL A 669 -16.88 1.73 -1.73
N ALA A 670 -17.75 0.90 -1.17
CA ALA A 670 -18.55 1.25 -0.02
C ALA A 670 -18.72 0.04 0.90
N HIS A 671 -18.78 0.29 2.20
CA HIS A 671 -19.09 -0.69 3.22
C HIS A 671 -20.20 -0.13 4.09
N ASP A 672 -21.31 -0.85 4.17
CA ASP A 672 -22.43 -0.51 5.04
C ASP A 672 -22.30 -1.31 6.34
N TYR A 673 -22.04 -0.60 7.44
CA TYR A 673 -21.97 -1.22 8.76
C TYR A 673 -23.32 -1.80 9.21
N ALA A 674 -24.46 -1.20 8.85
CA ALA A 674 -25.75 -1.69 9.32
C ALA A 674 -26.10 -3.08 8.74
N SER A 675 -25.85 -3.28 7.44
CA SER A 675 -26.11 -4.56 6.77
C SER A 675 -24.90 -5.49 6.68
N GLY A 676 -23.69 -4.99 6.93
CA GLY A 676 -22.43 -5.69 6.64
C GLY A 676 -22.12 -5.84 5.15
N ARG A 677 -22.94 -5.24 4.27
CA ARG A 677 -22.78 -5.38 2.81
C ARG A 677 -21.64 -4.50 2.31
N THR A 678 -20.86 -5.06 1.37
CA THR A 678 -19.81 -4.32 0.67
C THR A 678 -20.19 -4.20 -0.80
N ASP A 679 -20.18 -2.97 -1.30
CA ASP A 679 -20.45 -2.70 -2.72
C ASP A 679 -19.14 -2.62 -3.49
N PHE A 680 -19.10 -3.27 -4.65
CA PHE A 680 -17.92 -3.35 -5.51
C PHE A 680 -18.14 -2.58 -6.80
N ALA A 681 -17.10 -1.90 -7.29
CA ALA A 681 -17.15 -1.20 -8.57
C ALA A 681 -15.85 -1.39 -9.36
N PRO A 682 -15.93 -1.38 -10.70
CA PRO A 682 -14.74 -1.40 -11.54
C PRO A 682 -13.95 -0.09 -11.40
N ARG A 683 -12.62 -0.22 -11.38
CA ARG A 683 -11.62 0.84 -11.38
C ARG A 683 -10.53 0.50 -12.38
N SER A 684 -10.34 1.35 -13.37
CA SER A 684 -9.34 1.12 -14.42
C SER A 684 -7.97 1.59 -13.97
N TYR A 685 -6.97 0.73 -14.12
CA TYR A 685 -5.56 1.02 -13.87
C TYR A 685 -4.83 1.13 -15.20
N HIS A 686 -4.35 2.33 -15.54
CA HIS A 686 -3.64 2.57 -16.79
C HIS A 686 -2.19 2.06 -16.72
N LEU A 687 -1.77 1.33 -17.76
CA LEU A 687 -0.46 0.67 -17.80
C LEU A 687 0.47 1.20 -18.89
N ALA A 688 0.17 2.38 -19.43
CA ALA A 688 1.06 3.06 -20.36
C ALA A 688 2.10 3.88 -19.57
N PRO A 689 3.41 3.64 -19.76
CA PRO A 689 4.45 4.41 -19.09
C PRO A 689 4.42 5.88 -19.51
N THR A 690 5.08 6.71 -18.72
CA THR A 690 5.41 8.08 -19.11
C THR A 690 6.66 8.10 -19.97
N GLY A 691 7.66 7.29 -19.63
CA GLY A 691 8.90 7.16 -20.40
C GLY A 691 8.72 6.48 -21.75
N ARG A 692 9.70 6.64 -22.63
CA ARG A 692 9.76 5.96 -23.94
C ARG A 692 11.20 5.63 -24.31
N GLU A 693 11.54 4.36 -24.12
CA GLU A 693 12.87 3.86 -24.47
C GLU A 693 13.12 4.00 -25.97
N ARG A 694 14.22 4.67 -26.32
CA ARG A 694 14.71 4.78 -27.70
C ARG A 694 16.18 4.43 -27.70
N VAL A 695 16.56 3.54 -28.60
CA VAL A 695 17.93 3.05 -28.73
C VAL A 695 18.48 3.48 -30.08
N VAL A 696 19.62 4.15 -30.06
CA VAL A 696 20.48 4.36 -31.22
C VAL A 696 21.73 3.51 -31.01
N GLU A 697 22.03 2.59 -31.90
CA GLU A 697 23.24 1.77 -31.83
C GLU A 697 23.96 1.78 -33.17
N ALA A 698 25.26 2.10 -33.17
CA ALA A 698 26.12 1.96 -34.32
C ALA A 698 27.14 0.84 -34.09
N SER A 699 27.35 0.01 -35.10
CA SER A 699 28.36 -1.05 -35.09
C SER A 699 29.29 -0.95 -36.30
N TYR A 700 30.56 -1.27 -36.08
CA TYR A 700 31.57 -1.31 -37.12
C TYR A 700 32.44 -2.56 -36.96
N MET A 701 32.38 -3.43 -37.96
CA MET A 701 33.18 -4.65 -38.06
C MET A 701 34.36 -4.41 -38.99
N VAL A 702 35.56 -4.83 -38.58
CA VAL A 702 36.76 -4.92 -39.41
C VAL A 702 37.43 -6.28 -39.26
N ALA A 703 37.89 -6.85 -40.37
CA ALA A 703 38.71 -8.05 -40.36
C ALA A 703 40.13 -7.71 -39.86
N LEU A 704 40.60 -8.37 -38.80
CA LEU A 704 41.89 -8.12 -38.15
C LEU A 704 42.46 -9.44 -37.61
N LEU A 705 43.76 -9.70 -37.85
CA LEU A 705 44.50 -10.85 -37.28
C LEU A 705 43.82 -12.22 -37.48
N GLY A 706 43.26 -12.48 -38.66
CA GLY A 706 42.56 -13.74 -38.95
C GLY A 706 41.18 -13.88 -38.29
N GLY A 707 40.69 -12.82 -37.64
CA GLY A 707 39.37 -12.74 -37.02
C GLY A 707 38.62 -11.46 -37.39
N ASN A 708 37.51 -11.21 -36.68
CA ASN A 708 36.68 -10.02 -36.82
C ASN A 708 36.66 -9.21 -35.52
N LEU A 709 37.05 -7.95 -35.58
CA LEU A 709 36.85 -6.98 -34.50
C LEU A 709 35.57 -6.19 -34.78
N VAL A 710 34.63 -6.20 -33.84
CA VAL A 710 33.39 -5.42 -33.88
C VAL A 710 33.44 -4.38 -32.77
N ALA A 711 33.28 -3.11 -33.13
CA ALA A 711 33.08 -2.02 -32.19
C ALA A 711 31.61 -1.59 -32.22
N ASN A 712 31.00 -1.42 -31.05
CA ASN A 712 29.63 -0.96 -30.89
C ASN A 712 29.62 0.31 -30.04
N MET A 713 28.77 1.26 -30.38
CA MET A 713 28.46 2.43 -29.57
C MET A 713 26.95 2.60 -29.50
N TRP A 714 26.42 2.93 -28.33
CA TRP A 714 24.99 3.10 -28.15
C TRP A 714 24.64 4.32 -27.31
N TRP A 715 23.43 4.81 -27.55
CA TRP A 715 22.71 5.75 -26.71
C TRP A 715 21.28 5.25 -26.54
N ARG A 716 20.87 5.04 -25.30
CA ARG A 716 19.56 4.56 -24.90
C ARG A 716 18.92 5.58 -23.97
N GLN A 717 17.91 6.27 -24.47
CA GLN A 717 17.06 7.18 -23.70
C GLN A 717 15.99 6.38 -22.94
N ASP A 718 15.57 6.84 -21.76
CA ASP A 718 14.52 6.24 -20.91
C ASP A 718 14.62 4.71 -20.80
N PRO A 719 15.74 4.14 -20.31
CA PRO A 719 15.94 2.70 -20.28
C PRO A 719 14.81 1.99 -19.51
N GLY A 720 14.17 1.01 -20.13
CA GLY A 720 12.99 0.31 -19.60
C GLY A 720 11.69 1.10 -19.69
N HIS A 721 11.62 2.16 -20.50
CA HIS A 721 10.51 3.11 -20.55
C HIS A 721 10.27 3.85 -19.22
N ILE A 722 11.35 4.19 -18.52
CA ILE A 722 11.30 4.94 -17.25
C ILE A 722 11.90 6.32 -17.49
N ALA A 723 11.06 7.36 -17.44
CA ALA A 723 11.45 8.75 -17.77
C ALA A 723 12.43 9.35 -16.74
N ALA A 724 12.35 8.90 -15.49
CA ALA A 724 13.19 9.41 -14.41
C ALA A 724 14.63 8.85 -14.42
N LEU A 725 14.92 7.83 -15.24
CA LEU A 725 16.26 7.23 -15.30
C LEU A 725 17.17 8.01 -16.26
N PRO A 726 18.47 8.14 -15.93
CA PRO A 726 19.42 8.74 -16.84
C PRO A 726 19.63 7.88 -18.09
N ASP A 727 19.95 8.54 -19.20
CA ASP A 727 20.31 7.88 -20.44
C ASP A 727 21.49 6.90 -20.23
N ASP A 728 21.36 5.70 -20.81
CA ASP A 728 22.42 4.70 -20.87
C ASP A 728 23.21 4.85 -22.16
N ARG A 729 24.48 5.22 -22.03
CA ARG A 729 25.41 5.42 -23.14
C ARG A 729 26.70 4.65 -22.90
N GLY A 730 27.24 4.06 -23.94
CA GLY A 730 28.48 3.31 -23.82
C GLY A 730 29.03 2.81 -25.15
N ALA A 731 30.14 2.09 -25.05
CA ALA A 731 30.77 1.42 -26.17
C ALA A 731 31.34 0.06 -25.74
N ALA A 732 31.44 -0.86 -26.68
CA ALA A 732 31.97 -2.20 -26.46
C ALA A 732 32.76 -2.69 -27.67
N PHE A 733 33.77 -3.52 -27.42
CA PHE A 733 34.57 -4.16 -28.45
C PHE A 733 34.48 -5.67 -28.30
N ARG A 734 34.21 -6.37 -29.41
CA ARG A 734 34.17 -7.82 -29.47
C ARG A 734 35.12 -8.32 -30.55
N PHE A 735 36.06 -9.18 -30.18
CA PHE A 735 36.96 -9.81 -31.12
C PHE A 735 36.64 -11.31 -31.24
N THR A 736 36.42 -11.78 -32.47
CA THR A 736 36.11 -13.19 -32.77
C THR A 736 37.22 -13.77 -33.65
N LEU A 737 37.96 -14.74 -33.13
CA LEU A 737 38.96 -15.50 -33.88
C LEU A 737 38.29 -16.60 -34.71
N GLY A 738 38.63 -16.70 -35.99
CA GLY A 738 38.29 -17.87 -36.81
C GLY A 738 39.35 -18.96 -36.61
N PHE A 739 38.92 -20.20 -36.40
CA PHE A 739 39.79 -21.39 -36.28
C PHE A 739 39.34 -22.49 -37.23
#